data_AF-A0A425CFJ0-F1
#
_entry.id   AF-A0A425CFJ0-F1
#
_cell.length_a   1.000
_cell.length_b   1.000
_cell.length_c   1.000
_cell.angle_alpha   90.00
_cell.angle_beta   90.00
_cell.angle_gamma   90.00
#
_symmetry.space_group_name_H-M   'P 1'
#
loop_
_entity.id
_entity.type
_entity.pdbx_description
1 polymer ?
#
loop_
_entity_poly.entity_id
_entity_poly.type
_entity_poly.pdbx_seq_one_letter_code
_entity_poly.pdbx_strand_id
1 'polypeptide(L)'
;MDDIEDIINEEDLDRTTISSVRTLMVATKPIFQQTSMDSTASSSSSDMDTKEEETSVPGTQLIWIKTYGCSHNVSDSEYMQGVLASYGYRFTQDPDAAQLWLLNSCTVKDPSQAAFMHLVVKGRKQNKAVVVAGCVPQADRHLKGLEDVSIVGIQQVDRVVEVVEETLKGHTVRLLSKNRLPELDLPKIRKNPMVEIIPLSTGCLGACTYCKTRHARGKLGSYTIEAIVSRAQAVINEGVTEIWLSSEDTGAYGIDIGTDLPTLLHKLLEVVPDGIMLRVGMTNPPYILDHLDAIAEVLKHDRVYSFLHVPVQSGSDDVLLAMNREYTRDDFRRVADKLLAKVPDLTLATDIICGFPTETEEDFDETMELVENYRFHIMNISQFYPRPGTPAAKMKRVPTQVVKNRSRKLTKLFETFEPYTHLVNTTQKVWVNTEVSDDKKHTVAHTKNYTKVLLPRDDSLIGCTAKVRVLTAARFHITGEVILRSQPATIAAAAIREQMRTEGNLLAVDRSNALSKAKVTTASSCRSDDSCGGHGHDRLHDDDDHLRGEEECCGGSGSCCSIGDNDKDSGGKDGSKSLEKRTGAKEFVRKKKHVDSSAAGMVSTITTASTTKWNRVWDDKVALAALTTLMVSVSIIGARVFTRK
;
A
#
# COMPACT_ATOMS: atom_id res chain seq x y z
N MET A 1 -7.32 -4.68 0.38
CA MET A 1 -5.98 -4.73 -0.25
C MET A 1 -5.29 -3.36 -0.15
N ASP A 2 -5.09 -2.94 1.09
CA ASP A 2 -3.90 -2.20 1.50
C ASP A 2 -2.76 -3.25 1.65
N ASP A 3 -1.50 -2.82 1.80
CA ASP A 3 -0.27 -3.63 1.69
C ASP A 3 -0.10 -4.76 2.75
N ILE A 4 -0.96 -5.78 2.70
CA ILE A 4 -1.11 -6.82 3.72
C ILE A 4 -1.13 -8.23 3.10
N GLU A 5 -0.59 -8.40 1.88
CA GLU A 5 -0.10 -9.69 1.37
C GLU A 5 1.29 -10.01 1.98
N ASP A 6 1.33 -9.99 3.31
CA ASP A 6 2.43 -10.47 4.16
C ASP A 6 1.87 -11.67 4.96
N ILE A 7 1.42 -12.69 4.21
CA ILE A 7 0.90 -13.94 4.79
C ILE A 7 2.08 -14.66 5.47
N ILE A 8 1.86 -15.05 6.72
CA ILE A 8 2.84 -15.79 7.52
C ILE A 8 2.97 -17.20 6.91
N ASN A 9 4.17 -17.57 6.45
CA ASN A 9 4.48 -18.94 6.07
C ASN A 9 4.21 -19.89 7.25
N GLU A 10 3.66 -21.07 6.99
CA GLU A 10 3.25 -22.00 8.06
C GLU A 10 4.41 -22.49 8.95
N GLU A 11 5.66 -22.35 8.49
CA GLU A 11 6.89 -22.66 9.22
C GLU A 11 7.14 -21.77 10.46
N ASP A 12 6.57 -20.56 10.51
CA ASP A 12 6.82 -19.57 11.59
C ASP A 12 5.90 -19.73 12.83
N LEU A 13 5.17 -20.86 12.94
CA LEU A 13 4.06 -21.03 13.90
C LEU A 13 4.06 -22.32 14.76
N ASP A 14 5.23 -22.84 15.16
CA ASP A 14 5.25 -23.74 16.32
C ASP A 14 4.86 -22.98 17.60
N ARG A 15 3.74 -23.38 18.19
CA ARG A 15 3.08 -22.69 19.31
C ARG A 15 3.33 -23.35 20.67
N THR A 16 4.21 -24.34 20.76
CA THR A 16 4.32 -25.22 21.93
C THR A 16 5.20 -24.67 23.06
N THR A 17 6.19 -23.81 22.78
CA THR A 17 7.26 -23.45 23.75
C THR A 17 6.97 -22.25 24.66
N ILE A 18 5.70 -21.96 25.00
CA ILE A 18 5.32 -20.94 26.00
C ILE A 18 4.57 -21.58 27.18
N SER A 19 5.32 -22.36 27.97
CA SER A 19 4.91 -22.76 29.32
C SER A 19 6.14 -22.83 30.24
N SER A 20 5.95 -22.48 31.51
CA SER A 20 6.89 -22.64 32.64
C SER A 20 8.37 -22.27 32.43
N VAL A 21 8.74 -21.04 32.84
CA VAL A 21 9.85 -20.85 33.80
C VAL A 21 9.43 -19.83 34.84
N ARG A 22 9.58 -20.14 36.14
CA ARG A 22 9.34 -19.22 37.26
C ARG A 22 10.22 -19.58 38.44
N THR A 23 11.21 -18.76 38.77
CA THR A 23 11.90 -18.64 40.08
C THR A 23 12.75 -17.36 40.07
N LEU A 24 13.01 -16.75 41.24
CA LEU A 24 13.84 -15.55 41.38
C LEU A 24 15.27 -15.91 41.80
N MET A 25 16.24 -15.09 41.40
CA MET A 25 17.44 -14.74 42.19
C MET A 25 17.89 -13.30 41.82
N VAL A 26 18.76 -12.69 42.64
CA VAL A 26 19.02 -11.23 42.64
C VAL A 26 20.52 -10.90 42.67
N ALA A 27 20.93 -9.95 41.82
CA ALA A 27 22.24 -9.26 41.78
C ALA A 27 23.46 -10.17 41.42
N THR A 28 24.60 -9.67 40.92
CA THR A 28 25.35 -8.45 41.26
C THR A 28 26.21 -7.87 40.08
N LYS A 29 26.68 -6.62 40.25
CA LYS A 29 27.87 -6.00 39.62
C LYS A 29 29.06 -6.08 40.62
N PRO A 30 30.34 -5.76 40.30
CA PRO A 30 30.89 -5.07 39.11
C PRO A 30 32.18 -5.75 38.56
N ILE A 31 32.97 -5.04 37.74
CA ILE A 31 34.36 -4.64 38.09
C ILE A 31 34.82 -3.50 37.16
N PHE A 32 35.70 -2.65 37.67
CA PHE A 32 36.40 -1.56 36.97
C PHE A 32 37.84 -1.58 37.53
N GLN A 33 38.87 -1.54 36.68
CA GLN A 33 40.24 -1.84 37.13
C GLN A 33 41.22 -0.75 36.72
N GLN A 34 41.79 -0.07 37.72
CA GLN A 34 42.99 0.77 37.57
C GLN A 34 44.22 -0.13 37.58
N THR A 35 45.27 0.27 36.87
CA THR A 35 46.61 -0.33 36.98
C THR A 35 47.62 0.70 37.47
N SER A 36 48.35 0.34 38.52
CA SER A 36 49.53 1.07 39.01
C SER A 36 50.79 0.53 38.33
N MET A 37 51.83 1.38 38.26
CA MET A 37 53.15 0.97 37.80
C MET A 37 53.81 0.03 38.82
N ASP A 38 54.45 -1.04 38.35
CA ASP A 38 55.76 -1.45 38.87
C ASP A 38 56.55 -2.23 37.81
N SER A 39 57.87 -2.34 37.96
CA SER A 39 58.75 -2.80 36.87
C SER A 39 59.74 -3.89 37.28
N THR A 40 59.74 -5.01 36.53
CA THR A 40 60.87 -5.93 36.37
C THR A 40 60.76 -6.63 35.02
N ALA A 41 61.89 -6.92 34.37
CA ALA A 41 61.93 -7.51 33.04
C ALA A 41 62.50 -8.94 33.06
N SER A 42 61.85 -9.84 32.33
CA SER A 42 62.45 -11.08 31.82
C SER A 42 61.84 -11.40 30.46
N SER A 43 62.67 -11.84 29.51
CA SER A 43 62.31 -11.91 28.09
C SER A 43 62.09 -13.34 27.62
N SER A 44 60.89 -13.66 27.14
CA SER A 44 60.65 -14.81 26.26
C SER A 44 59.44 -14.54 25.37
N SER A 45 59.62 -14.79 24.07
CA SER A 45 58.64 -14.66 22.99
C SER A 45 57.21 -15.12 23.34
N SER A 46 56.24 -14.25 23.10
CA SER A 46 54.82 -14.59 22.92
C SER A 46 54.30 -13.80 21.73
N ASP A 47 53.76 -14.48 20.72
CA ASP A 47 53.17 -13.82 19.56
C ASP A 47 52.00 -12.93 20.00
N MET A 48 52.08 -11.63 19.70
CA MET A 48 50.93 -10.75 19.84
C MET A 48 49.98 -11.02 18.68
N ASP A 49 48.99 -11.87 18.92
CA ASP A 49 47.78 -11.98 18.09
C ASP A 49 46.99 -10.66 18.20
N THR A 50 47.48 -9.64 17.52
CA THR A 50 46.78 -8.37 17.34
C THR A 50 45.57 -8.63 16.47
N LYS A 51 44.43 -8.90 17.11
CA LYS A 51 43.13 -8.73 16.47
C LYS A 51 43.07 -7.33 15.91
N GLU A 52 43.18 -7.22 14.60
CA GLU A 52 42.85 -6.01 13.86
C GLU A 52 41.37 -5.73 14.16
N GLU A 53 41.10 -4.66 14.92
CA GLU A 53 39.79 -4.05 14.87
C GLU A 53 39.63 -3.53 13.44
N GLU A 54 38.95 -4.30 12.58
CA GLU A 54 38.60 -3.88 11.23
C GLU A 54 38.02 -2.47 11.33
N THR A 55 38.72 -1.48 10.75
CA THR A 55 38.34 -0.07 10.85
C THR A 55 37.09 0.16 9.99
N SER A 56 35.95 -0.23 10.56
CA SER A 56 34.65 -0.29 9.89
C SER A 56 34.22 1.11 9.52
N VAL A 57 34.42 1.47 8.26
CA VAL A 57 34.16 2.82 7.77
C VAL A 57 32.67 3.13 7.95
N PRO A 58 32.30 4.25 8.62
CA PRO A 58 30.91 4.67 8.74
C PRO A 58 30.19 4.65 7.39
N GLY A 59 29.01 4.04 7.34
CA GLY A 59 28.23 3.91 6.12
C GLY A 59 28.57 2.73 5.19
N THR A 60 29.60 1.90 5.43
CA THR A 60 29.88 0.75 4.53
C THR A 60 29.12 -0.54 4.86
N GLN A 61 28.36 -0.56 5.96
CA GLN A 61 27.68 -1.75 6.48
C GLN A 61 26.42 -2.11 5.66
N LEU A 62 26.05 -3.39 5.66
CA LEU A 62 24.81 -3.89 5.06
C LEU A 62 23.66 -3.79 6.07
N ILE A 63 22.58 -3.15 5.64
CA ILE A 63 21.34 -3.03 6.40
C ILE A 63 20.27 -3.93 5.78
N TRP A 64 19.55 -4.69 6.61
CA TRP A 64 18.31 -5.37 6.22
C TRP A 64 17.11 -4.60 6.78
N ILE A 65 16.06 -4.45 5.96
CA ILE A 65 14.83 -3.75 6.34
C ILE A 65 13.63 -4.66 6.15
N LYS A 66 12.88 -4.86 7.24
CA LYS A 66 11.52 -5.41 7.19
C LYS A 66 10.54 -4.32 7.62
N THR A 67 9.54 -4.09 6.77
CA THR A 67 8.47 -3.12 7.00
C THR A 67 7.15 -3.85 7.17
N TYR A 68 6.37 -3.44 8.17
CA TYR A 68 5.00 -3.86 8.38
C TYR A 68 4.09 -2.63 8.38
N GLY A 69 2.92 -2.69 7.74
CA GLY A 69 1.87 -1.68 7.90
C GLY A 69 1.14 -1.31 6.62
N CYS A 70 0.68 -0.06 6.57
CA CYS A 70 0.05 0.56 5.41
C CYS A 70 1.08 1.30 4.53
N SER A 71 0.63 1.84 3.40
CA SER A 71 1.44 2.65 2.49
C SER A 71 2.20 3.81 3.17
N HIS A 72 1.67 4.45 4.21
CA HIS A 72 2.40 5.47 4.98
C HIS A 72 3.65 4.87 5.66
N ASN A 73 3.54 3.69 6.29
CA ASN A 73 4.69 2.96 6.84
C ASN A 73 5.68 2.52 5.76
N VAL A 74 5.21 2.15 4.55
CA VAL A 74 6.08 1.86 3.41
C VAL A 74 6.87 3.13 3.04
N SER A 75 6.20 4.27 2.85
CA SER A 75 6.85 5.54 2.53
C SER A 75 7.88 5.96 3.60
N ASP A 76 7.60 5.76 4.89
CA ASP A 76 8.55 6.03 5.97
C ASP A 76 9.84 5.19 5.80
N SER A 77 9.71 3.91 5.45
CA SER A 77 10.85 3.02 5.16
C SER A 77 11.58 3.38 3.87
N GLU A 78 10.88 3.83 2.84
CA GLU A 78 11.48 4.29 1.58
C GLU A 78 12.31 5.57 1.78
N TYR A 79 11.85 6.52 2.60
CA TYR A 79 12.62 7.70 3.01
C TYR A 79 13.83 7.30 3.87
N MET A 80 13.64 6.44 4.89
CA MET A 80 14.77 5.97 5.71
C MET A 80 15.85 5.28 4.86
N GLN A 81 15.47 4.49 3.84
CA GLN A 81 16.42 3.90 2.89
C GLN A 81 17.17 4.96 2.08
N GLY A 82 16.47 5.94 1.52
CA GLY A 82 17.11 6.98 0.69
C GLY A 82 18.05 7.90 1.48
N VAL A 83 17.70 8.24 2.72
CA VAL A 83 18.58 9.02 3.63
C VAL A 83 19.83 8.20 4.00
N LEU A 84 19.67 6.92 4.35
CA LEU A 84 20.80 6.03 4.65
C LEU A 84 21.72 5.79 3.44
N ALA A 85 21.16 5.56 2.24
CA ALA A 85 21.95 5.40 1.02
C ALA A 85 22.67 6.69 0.60
N SER A 86 22.07 7.86 0.85
CA SER A 86 22.70 9.16 0.60
C SER A 86 23.91 9.42 1.52
N TYR A 87 23.96 8.76 2.68
CA TYR A 87 25.12 8.74 3.58
C TYR A 87 26.18 7.71 3.14
N GLY A 88 25.76 6.61 2.52
CA GLY A 88 26.63 5.58 1.93
C GLY A 88 26.17 4.13 2.12
N TYR A 89 25.19 3.91 3.01
CA TYR A 89 24.74 2.56 3.41
C TYR A 89 24.17 1.75 2.24
N ARG A 90 24.37 0.44 2.32
CA ARG A 90 23.91 -0.53 1.33
C ARG A 90 22.85 -1.45 1.94
N PHE A 91 21.90 -1.89 1.11
CA PHE A 91 20.82 -2.77 1.53
C PHE A 91 21.02 -4.19 1.03
N THR A 92 20.57 -5.16 1.82
CA THR A 92 20.50 -6.58 1.47
C THR A 92 19.08 -7.09 1.67
N GLN A 93 18.68 -8.10 0.90
CA GLN A 93 17.44 -8.85 1.11
C GLN A 93 17.65 -10.04 2.08
N ASP A 94 18.90 -10.46 2.28
CA ASP A 94 19.29 -11.50 3.23
C ASP A 94 19.48 -10.89 4.64
N PRO A 95 18.68 -11.28 5.65
CA PRO A 95 18.81 -10.80 7.02
C PRO A 95 20.09 -11.27 7.72
N ASP A 96 20.62 -12.44 7.34
CA ASP A 96 21.78 -13.03 8.01
C ASP A 96 23.10 -12.43 7.50
N ALA A 97 23.14 -11.93 6.26
CA ALA A 97 24.25 -11.13 5.72
C ALA A 97 24.34 -9.68 6.27
N ALA A 98 23.24 -9.13 6.81
CA ALA A 98 23.22 -7.75 7.33
C ALA A 98 23.95 -7.62 8.68
N GLN A 99 24.61 -6.49 8.92
CA GLN A 99 25.13 -6.13 10.25
C GLN A 99 24.06 -5.46 11.12
N LEU A 100 23.12 -4.72 10.50
CA LEU A 100 22.03 -4.02 11.18
C LEU A 100 20.66 -4.36 10.59
N TRP A 101 19.69 -4.57 11.48
CA TRP A 101 18.27 -4.74 11.13
C TRP A 101 17.51 -3.46 11.50
N LEU A 102 16.90 -2.82 10.49
CA LEU A 102 16.00 -1.68 10.68
C LEU A 102 14.55 -2.14 10.46
N LEU A 103 13.79 -2.24 11.56
CA LEU A 103 12.48 -2.87 11.60
C LEU A 103 11.38 -1.82 11.76
N ASN A 104 10.60 -1.56 10.71
CA ASN A 104 9.52 -0.57 10.72
C ASN A 104 8.16 -1.22 11.02
N SER A 105 7.42 -0.69 11.99
CA SER A 105 6.34 -1.40 12.71
C SER A 105 4.97 -0.73 12.61
N CYS A 106 3.91 -1.53 12.66
CA CYS A 106 2.52 -1.06 12.60
C CYS A 106 1.70 -1.45 13.83
N THR A 107 0.88 -0.51 14.33
CA THR A 107 -0.03 -0.70 15.48
C THR A 107 -1.46 -1.06 15.07
N VAL A 108 -1.73 -1.33 13.79
CA VAL A 108 -3.11 -1.56 13.30
C VAL A 108 -3.54 -3.03 13.43
N LYS A 109 -2.62 -3.99 13.24
CA LYS A 109 -2.90 -5.44 13.32
C LYS A 109 -1.93 -6.15 14.29
N ASP A 110 -2.49 -6.93 15.21
CA ASP A 110 -1.72 -7.62 16.26
C ASP A 110 -0.73 -8.67 15.74
N PRO A 111 -1.07 -9.49 14.72
CA PRO A 111 -0.09 -10.41 14.13
C PRO A 111 1.16 -9.71 13.61
N SER A 112 1.01 -8.54 12.98
CA SER A 112 2.13 -7.71 12.50
C SER A 112 2.97 -7.17 13.65
N GLN A 113 2.35 -6.71 14.74
CA GLN A 113 3.06 -6.29 15.96
C GLN A 113 3.80 -7.47 16.62
N ALA A 114 3.21 -8.67 16.65
CA ALA A 114 3.82 -9.87 17.21
C ALA A 114 5.03 -10.36 16.38
N ALA A 115 4.90 -10.42 15.05
CA ALA A 115 5.99 -10.78 14.15
C ALA A 115 7.16 -9.78 14.23
N PHE A 116 6.86 -8.48 14.27
CA PHE A 116 7.84 -7.43 14.53
C PHE A 116 8.60 -7.65 15.86
N MET A 117 7.89 -7.90 16.97
CA MET A 117 8.54 -8.16 18.26
C MET A 117 9.36 -9.45 18.26
N HIS A 118 8.95 -10.48 17.51
CA HIS A 118 9.74 -11.69 17.32
C HIS A 118 11.06 -11.39 16.60
N LEU A 119 11.05 -10.61 15.51
CA LEU A 119 12.27 -10.20 14.81
C LEU A 119 13.20 -9.35 15.68
N VAL A 120 12.68 -8.44 16.51
CA VAL A 120 13.51 -7.67 17.46
C VAL A 120 14.28 -8.61 18.41
N VAL A 121 13.61 -9.63 18.95
CA VAL A 121 14.24 -10.63 19.82
C VAL A 121 15.20 -11.54 19.04
N LYS A 122 14.86 -11.95 17.81
CA LYS A 122 15.71 -12.78 16.95
C LYS A 122 17.02 -12.06 16.60
N GLY A 123 16.96 -10.81 16.12
CA GLY A 123 18.13 -10.02 15.74
C GLY A 123 19.08 -9.81 16.91
N ARG A 124 18.56 -9.44 18.09
CA ARG A 124 19.37 -9.35 19.32
C ARG A 124 20.04 -10.66 19.71
N LYS A 125 19.35 -11.81 19.58
CA LYS A 125 19.94 -13.14 19.84
C LYS A 125 21.02 -13.53 18.82
N GLN A 126 20.90 -13.06 17.58
CA GLN A 126 21.92 -13.22 16.52
C GLN A 126 23.04 -12.15 16.59
N ASN A 127 23.10 -11.38 17.68
CA ASN A 127 24.05 -10.29 17.90
C ASN A 127 24.09 -9.24 16.77
N LYS A 128 22.96 -9.03 16.08
CA LYS A 128 22.76 -7.96 15.10
C LYS A 128 22.52 -6.64 15.82
N ALA A 129 22.98 -5.54 15.23
CA ALA A 129 22.50 -4.22 15.63
C ALA A 129 21.00 -4.11 15.26
N VAL A 130 20.14 -3.62 16.16
CA VAL A 130 18.69 -3.52 15.91
C VAL A 130 18.20 -2.10 16.16
N VAL A 131 17.63 -1.50 15.12
CA VAL A 131 16.92 -0.22 15.17
C VAL A 131 15.45 -0.48 14.87
N VAL A 132 14.54 0.09 15.65
CA VAL A 132 13.09 -0.01 15.41
C VAL A 132 12.48 1.33 15.05
N ALA A 133 11.50 1.30 14.15
CA ALA A 133 10.81 2.48 13.66
C ALA A 133 9.29 2.27 13.61
N GLY A 134 8.56 3.31 13.23
CA GLY A 134 7.12 3.23 12.99
C GLY A 134 6.25 3.39 14.23
N CYS A 135 5.03 2.89 14.14
CA CYS A 135 3.96 3.23 15.07
C CYS A 135 4.10 2.54 16.44
N VAL A 136 4.65 1.32 16.51
CA VAL A 136 4.72 0.55 17.78
C VAL A 136 5.63 1.22 18.81
N PRO A 137 6.92 1.50 18.54
CA PRO A 137 7.79 2.13 19.53
C PRO A 137 7.39 3.60 19.82
N GLN A 138 6.74 4.28 18.87
CA GLN A 138 6.25 5.65 19.06
C GLN A 138 5.05 5.72 20.01
N ALA A 139 4.11 4.77 19.92
CA ALA A 139 2.94 4.68 20.80
C ALA A 139 3.26 4.00 22.14
N ASP A 140 3.97 2.87 22.13
CA ASP A 140 4.25 2.03 23.30
C ASP A 140 5.74 2.10 23.69
N ARG A 141 6.19 3.29 24.08
CA ARG A 141 7.61 3.63 24.39
C ARG A 141 8.28 2.76 25.46
N HIS A 142 7.48 2.06 26.26
CA HIS A 142 7.88 1.16 27.35
C HIS A 142 7.35 -0.28 27.14
N LEU A 143 7.13 -0.69 25.88
CA LEU A 143 6.79 -2.07 25.54
C LEU A 143 7.97 -3.00 25.86
N LYS A 144 7.70 -4.09 26.60
CA LYS A 144 8.70 -5.10 26.93
C LYS A 144 9.33 -5.70 25.68
N GLY A 145 10.65 -5.81 25.69
CA GLY A 145 11.50 -6.24 24.58
C GLY A 145 12.16 -5.08 23.83
N LEU A 146 11.70 -3.83 24.03
CA LEU A 146 12.27 -2.62 23.39
C LEU A 146 13.20 -1.82 24.31
N GLU A 147 13.41 -2.23 25.57
CA GLU A 147 14.15 -1.46 26.59
C GLU A 147 15.52 -0.98 26.09
N ASP A 148 16.39 -1.90 25.66
CA ASP A 148 17.76 -1.62 25.21
C ASP A 148 17.89 -1.47 23.68
N VAL A 149 16.78 -1.25 22.99
CA VAL A 149 16.71 -1.18 21.51
C VAL A 149 16.66 0.27 21.06
N SER A 150 17.41 0.60 20.01
CA SER A 150 17.42 1.96 19.43
C SER A 150 16.16 2.24 18.64
N ILE A 151 15.66 3.48 18.71
CA ILE A 151 14.35 3.87 18.20
C ILE A 151 14.43 5.14 17.34
N VAL A 152 13.95 5.03 16.10
CA VAL A 152 13.65 6.16 15.20
C VAL A 152 12.15 6.46 15.29
N GLY A 153 11.80 7.67 15.73
CA GLY A 153 10.42 8.14 15.65
C GLY A 153 10.02 8.45 14.21
N ILE A 154 8.77 8.13 13.85
CA ILE A 154 8.08 8.48 12.59
C ILE A 154 8.23 9.94 12.10
N GLN A 155 8.49 10.90 12.99
CA GLN A 155 8.68 12.33 12.69
C GLN A 155 10.16 12.75 12.78
N GLN A 156 11.06 11.76 12.74
CA GLN A 156 12.52 11.89 12.83
C GLN A 156 13.22 10.94 11.83
N VAL A 157 12.54 10.58 10.73
CA VAL A 157 13.08 9.69 9.67
C VAL A 157 14.24 10.33 8.89
N ASP A 158 14.29 11.66 8.85
CA ASP A 158 15.42 12.49 8.43
C ASP A 158 16.70 12.22 9.24
N ARG A 159 16.54 11.80 10.51
CA ARG A 159 17.64 11.57 11.46
C ARG A 159 17.94 10.08 11.68
N VAL A 160 17.48 9.21 10.77
CA VAL A 160 17.73 7.76 10.83
C VAL A 160 19.22 7.41 10.91
N VAL A 161 20.08 8.17 10.20
CA VAL A 161 21.55 7.98 10.18
C VAL A 161 22.14 8.10 11.57
N GLU A 162 21.76 9.11 12.36
CA GLU A 162 22.26 9.30 13.73
C GLU A 162 21.98 8.07 14.61
N VAL A 163 20.79 7.50 14.49
CA VAL A 163 20.38 6.34 15.29
C VAL A 163 21.10 5.08 14.82
N VAL A 164 21.24 4.88 13.51
CA VAL A 164 21.95 3.75 12.91
C VAL A 164 23.44 3.76 13.29
N GLU A 165 24.11 4.89 13.13
CA GLU A 165 25.51 5.13 13.49
C GLU A 165 25.80 4.79 14.96
N GLU A 166 25.01 5.36 15.88
CA GLU A 166 25.21 5.12 17.32
C GLU A 166 24.86 3.68 17.72
N THR A 167 23.89 3.03 17.04
CA THR A 167 23.57 1.62 17.32
C THR A 167 24.68 0.68 16.84
N LEU A 168 25.35 0.99 15.73
CA LEU A 168 26.52 0.22 15.27
C LEU A 168 27.72 0.37 16.24
N LYS A 169 27.83 1.48 16.96
CA LYS A 169 28.81 1.69 18.05
C LYS A 169 28.40 1.02 19.37
N GLY A 170 27.24 0.36 19.41
CA GLY A 170 26.71 -0.31 20.61
C GLY A 170 25.93 0.60 21.57
N HIS A 171 25.60 1.84 21.19
CA HIS A 171 24.79 2.75 21.99
C HIS A 171 23.28 2.59 21.71
N THR A 172 22.45 2.71 22.74
CA THR A 172 20.98 2.74 22.59
C THR A 172 20.47 4.19 22.47
N VAL A 173 19.99 4.59 21.29
CA VAL A 173 19.50 5.96 21.01
C VAL A 173 17.99 5.97 20.75
N ARG A 174 17.26 6.98 21.23
CA ARG A 174 15.78 7.07 21.11
C ARG A 174 15.31 8.45 20.64
N LEU A 175 15.13 8.65 19.33
CA LEU A 175 14.63 9.91 18.76
C LEU A 175 13.10 9.95 18.70
N LEU A 176 12.47 10.26 19.85
CA LEU A 176 11.02 10.20 20.06
C LEU A 176 10.32 11.59 20.10
N SER A 177 10.90 12.59 19.44
CA SER A 177 10.34 13.94 19.31
C SER A 177 9.04 13.94 18.47
N LYS A 178 8.22 14.99 18.60
CA LYS A 178 6.95 15.16 17.85
C LYS A 178 6.75 16.58 17.30
N ASN A 179 7.85 17.27 16.96
CA ASN A 179 7.86 18.73 16.81
C ASN A 179 7.93 19.23 15.36
N ARG A 180 8.05 18.34 14.36
CA ARG A 180 8.15 18.71 12.94
C ARG A 180 7.52 17.63 12.06
N LEU A 181 7.03 18.02 10.89
CA LEU A 181 6.85 17.10 9.77
C LEU A 181 8.21 16.89 9.07
N PRO A 182 8.60 15.67 8.67
CA PRO A 182 9.71 15.44 7.76
C PRO A 182 9.50 16.16 6.42
N GLU A 183 10.56 16.51 5.70
CA GLU A 183 10.44 17.20 4.41
C GLU A 183 10.06 16.19 3.28
N LEU A 184 9.19 16.57 2.35
CA LEU A 184 8.66 15.65 1.32
C LEU A 184 9.66 15.38 0.18
N ASP A 185 10.71 16.21 0.05
CA ASP A 185 11.82 16.07 -0.90
C ASP A 185 13.03 15.30 -0.33
N LEU A 186 12.88 14.71 0.87
CA LEU A 186 13.87 13.77 1.41
C LEU A 186 14.20 12.66 0.39
N PRO A 187 15.48 12.25 0.26
CA PRO A 187 15.88 11.20 -0.67
C PRO A 187 15.16 9.89 -0.34
N LYS A 188 14.73 9.18 -1.38
CA LYS A 188 13.80 8.05 -1.25
C LYS A 188 14.20 6.89 -2.16
N ILE A 189 14.31 5.69 -1.62
CA ILE A 189 14.45 4.44 -2.41
C ILE A 189 13.10 3.74 -2.38
N ARG A 190 12.45 3.68 -3.55
CA ARG A 190 11.12 3.09 -3.71
C ARG A 190 11.19 1.57 -3.74
N LYS A 191 10.18 0.89 -3.19
CA LYS A 191 9.97 -0.56 -3.37
C LYS A 191 9.58 -0.90 -4.82
N ASN A 192 8.81 -0.01 -5.46
CA ASN A 192 8.43 -0.06 -6.87
C ASN A 192 8.85 1.27 -7.52
N PRO A 193 9.84 1.32 -8.43
CA PRO A 193 10.40 2.58 -8.91
C PRO A 193 9.41 3.43 -9.71
N MET A 194 8.26 2.87 -10.13
CA MET A 194 7.20 3.57 -10.85
C MET A 194 6.02 4.01 -9.97
N VAL A 195 6.04 3.76 -8.66
CA VAL A 195 5.00 4.17 -7.70
C VAL A 195 5.59 5.10 -6.64
N GLU A 196 5.07 6.33 -6.53
CA GLU A 196 5.36 7.20 -5.37
C GLU A 196 4.18 7.17 -4.39
N ILE A 197 4.47 6.85 -3.14
CA ILE A 197 3.55 7.12 -2.02
C ILE A 197 3.86 8.51 -1.47
N ILE A 198 2.93 9.47 -1.59
CA ILE A 198 3.05 10.82 -1.02
C ILE A 198 2.13 10.93 0.21
N PRO A 199 2.68 11.08 1.43
CA PRO A 199 1.89 11.43 2.60
C PRO A 199 1.31 12.85 2.46
N LEU A 200 -0.02 12.98 2.59
CA LEU A 200 -0.72 14.29 2.58
C LEU A 200 -0.66 14.99 3.94
N SER A 201 -0.69 14.20 5.00
CA SER A 201 -0.69 14.64 6.39
C SER A 201 -0.21 13.51 7.30
N THR A 202 0.09 13.84 8.56
CA THR A 202 0.35 12.86 9.60
C THR A 202 -0.58 13.05 10.80
N GLY A 203 -0.89 11.97 11.49
CA GLY A 203 -1.77 11.98 12.66
C GLY A 203 -3.25 12.09 12.28
N CYS A 204 -4.12 12.16 13.29
CA CYS A 204 -5.57 12.04 13.07
C CYS A 204 -6.36 12.98 14.01
N LEU A 205 -7.47 13.53 13.50
CA LEU A 205 -8.43 14.31 14.29
C LEU A 205 -9.25 13.42 15.24
N GLY A 206 -9.61 12.22 14.80
CA GLY A 206 -10.49 11.31 15.52
C GLY A 206 -9.97 10.81 16.87
N ALA A 207 -10.88 10.23 17.65
CA ALA A 207 -10.64 9.75 19.02
C ALA A 207 -11.22 8.34 19.26
N CYS A 208 -11.18 7.46 18.25
CA CYS A 208 -11.80 6.14 18.30
C CYS A 208 -11.29 5.29 19.47
N THR A 209 -12.19 4.64 20.22
CA THR A 209 -11.90 3.96 21.50
C THR A 209 -10.91 2.80 21.41
N TYR A 210 -10.66 2.25 20.22
CA TYR A 210 -9.74 1.14 19.97
C TYR A 210 -8.41 1.56 19.30
N CYS A 211 -8.32 2.76 18.75
CA CYS A 211 -7.28 3.09 17.76
C CYS A 211 -6.00 3.67 18.40
N LYS A 212 -4.82 3.22 17.92
CA LYS A 212 -3.51 3.74 18.35
C LYS A 212 -2.89 4.79 17.44
N THR A 213 -3.49 5.09 16.29
CA THR A 213 -2.98 6.05 15.31
C THR A 213 -2.63 7.41 15.94
N ARG A 214 -3.53 8.01 16.73
CA ARG A 214 -3.30 9.28 17.43
C ARG A 214 -2.24 9.21 18.56
N HIS A 215 -2.00 8.02 19.11
CA HIS A 215 -0.92 7.80 20.08
C HIS A 215 0.45 7.75 19.38
N ALA A 216 0.52 7.09 18.22
CA ALA A 216 1.69 7.06 17.36
C ALA A 216 1.90 8.43 16.65
N ARG A 217 1.14 8.68 15.58
CA ARG A 217 1.30 9.81 14.63
C ARG A 217 0.78 11.16 15.13
N GLY A 218 0.03 11.18 16.24
CA GLY A 218 -0.36 12.42 16.93
C GLY A 218 -1.69 13.01 16.44
N LYS A 219 -1.87 14.31 16.68
CA LYS A 219 -2.94 15.09 16.04
C LYS A 219 -2.61 15.26 14.54
N LEU A 220 -3.63 15.58 13.73
CA LEU A 220 -3.45 16.01 12.34
C LEU A 220 -2.39 17.12 12.24
N GLY A 221 -1.47 16.97 11.29
CA GLY A 221 -0.60 17.99 10.73
C GLY A 221 -0.45 17.76 9.23
N SER A 222 -0.97 18.68 8.41
CA SER A 222 -0.99 18.58 6.95
C SER A 222 0.23 19.23 6.29
N TYR A 223 0.66 18.68 5.16
CA TYR A 223 1.62 19.37 4.28
C TYR A 223 0.91 20.45 3.46
N THR A 224 1.63 21.51 3.10
CA THR A 224 1.10 22.54 2.19
C THR A 224 0.88 21.97 0.79
N ILE A 225 -0.09 22.53 0.06
CA ILE A 225 -0.41 22.12 -1.31
C ILE A 225 0.83 22.24 -2.20
N GLU A 226 1.60 23.32 -2.02
CA GLU A 226 2.83 23.61 -2.78
C GLU A 226 3.88 22.51 -2.59
N ALA A 227 4.04 21.98 -1.37
CA ALA A 227 4.99 20.91 -1.09
C ALA A 227 4.54 19.58 -1.74
N ILE A 228 3.25 19.25 -1.65
CA ILE A 228 2.68 18.01 -2.23
C ILE A 228 2.74 18.07 -3.77
N VAL A 229 2.38 19.20 -4.38
CA VAL A 229 2.43 19.42 -5.83
C VAL A 229 3.87 19.45 -6.33
N SER A 230 4.80 20.09 -5.60
CA SER A 230 6.23 20.06 -5.94
C SER A 230 6.80 18.63 -5.89
N ARG A 231 6.45 17.85 -4.86
CA ARG A 231 6.86 16.43 -4.78
C ARG A 231 6.27 15.61 -5.92
N ALA A 232 4.98 15.77 -6.23
CA ALA A 232 4.34 15.11 -7.36
C ALA A 232 5.05 15.43 -8.70
N GLN A 233 5.33 16.71 -8.95
CA GLN A 233 6.03 17.14 -10.16
C GLN A 233 7.47 16.59 -10.25
N ALA A 234 8.18 16.51 -9.13
CA ALA A 234 9.51 15.91 -9.07
C ALA A 234 9.48 14.42 -9.46
N VAL A 235 8.61 13.62 -8.84
CA VAL A 235 8.59 12.16 -9.08
C VAL A 235 8.11 11.78 -10.48
N ILE A 236 7.23 12.58 -11.09
CA ILE A 236 6.85 12.45 -12.51
C ILE A 236 8.09 12.56 -13.41
N ASN A 237 8.98 13.52 -13.11
CA ASN A 237 10.24 13.70 -13.83
C ASN A 237 11.26 12.59 -13.53
N GLU A 238 11.21 11.98 -12.34
CA GLU A 238 11.99 10.79 -11.98
C GLU A 238 11.49 9.50 -12.69
N GLY A 239 10.30 9.50 -13.29
CA GLY A 239 9.75 8.37 -14.06
C GLY A 239 8.63 7.58 -13.39
N VAL A 240 8.07 8.09 -12.28
CA VAL A 240 6.90 7.52 -11.62
C VAL A 240 5.67 7.65 -12.53
N THR A 241 4.94 6.55 -12.71
CA THR A 241 3.67 6.50 -13.48
C THR A 241 2.42 6.45 -12.60
N GLU A 242 2.60 6.32 -11.29
CA GLU A 242 1.50 6.12 -10.36
C GLU A 242 1.79 6.79 -9.00
N ILE A 243 0.86 7.61 -8.51
CA ILE A 243 1.01 8.41 -7.30
C ILE A 243 -0.09 8.03 -6.31
N TRP A 244 0.29 7.44 -5.18
CA TRP A 244 -0.62 7.07 -4.08
C TRP A 244 -0.63 8.17 -3.02
N LEU A 245 -1.77 8.84 -2.87
CA LEU A 245 -1.96 9.89 -1.87
C LEU A 245 -2.35 9.24 -0.54
N SER A 246 -1.44 9.22 0.43
CA SER A 246 -1.58 8.47 1.68
C SER A 246 -1.81 9.40 2.89
N SER A 247 -2.59 8.94 3.86
CA SER A 247 -2.79 9.57 5.16
C SER A 247 -3.43 8.56 6.11
N GLU A 248 -3.49 8.92 7.38
CA GLU A 248 -4.36 8.30 8.38
C GLU A 248 -5.85 8.54 8.07
N ASP A 249 -6.16 9.64 7.39
CA ASP A 249 -7.47 10.01 6.86
C ASP A 249 -7.29 11.08 5.78
N THR A 250 -7.46 10.71 4.50
CA THR A 250 -7.26 11.66 3.38
C THR A 250 -8.34 12.75 3.35
N GLY A 251 -9.57 12.44 3.77
CA GLY A 251 -10.65 13.43 3.85
C GLY A 251 -10.43 14.50 4.91
N ALA A 252 -9.64 14.20 5.95
CA ALA A 252 -9.26 15.17 6.97
C ALA A 252 -8.13 16.13 6.54
N TYR A 253 -7.56 15.96 5.33
CA TYR A 253 -6.47 16.81 4.84
C TYR A 253 -6.88 18.30 4.79
N GLY A 254 -5.95 19.16 5.20
CA GLY A 254 -6.07 20.61 5.02
C GLY A 254 -6.82 21.34 6.13
N ILE A 255 -7.64 20.65 6.93
CA ILE A 255 -8.48 21.23 8.00
C ILE A 255 -7.65 22.04 9.01
N ASP A 256 -6.43 21.60 9.32
CA ASP A 256 -5.51 22.26 10.24
C ASP A 256 -4.75 23.46 9.65
N ILE A 257 -4.74 23.62 8.32
CA ILE A 257 -4.04 24.69 7.59
C ILE A 257 -4.97 25.58 6.75
N GLY A 258 -6.30 25.38 6.81
CA GLY A 258 -7.29 26.20 6.14
C GLY A 258 -7.54 25.87 4.66
N THR A 259 -7.39 24.61 4.26
CA THR A 259 -7.73 24.12 2.91
C THR A 259 -8.43 22.76 2.99
N ASP A 260 -8.71 22.13 1.84
CA ASP A 260 -9.42 20.85 1.76
C ASP A 260 -8.82 19.88 0.72
N LEU A 261 -9.24 18.60 0.80
CA LEU A 261 -8.82 17.54 -0.11
C LEU A 261 -9.18 17.84 -1.60
N PRO A 262 -10.40 18.30 -1.95
CA PRO A 262 -10.70 18.69 -3.34
C PRO A 262 -9.75 19.74 -3.92
N THR A 263 -9.43 20.80 -3.17
CA THR A 263 -8.53 21.87 -3.62
C THR A 263 -7.14 21.32 -3.97
N LEU A 264 -6.58 20.47 -3.11
CA LEU A 264 -5.34 19.75 -3.40
C LEU A 264 -5.46 18.86 -4.65
N LEU A 265 -6.54 18.09 -4.77
CA LEU A 265 -6.74 17.16 -5.89
C LEU A 265 -6.84 17.90 -7.23
N HIS A 266 -7.55 19.03 -7.28
CA HIS A 266 -7.58 19.88 -8.47
C HIS A 266 -6.18 20.44 -8.79
N LYS A 267 -5.38 20.84 -7.79
CA LYS A 267 -3.98 21.28 -8.01
C LYS A 267 -3.03 20.17 -8.45
N LEU A 268 -3.23 18.92 -8.03
CA LEU A 268 -2.51 17.77 -8.59
C LEU A 268 -2.93 17.50 -10.04
N LEU A 269 -4.20 17.69 -10.39
CA LEU A 269 -4.69 17.57 -11.77
C LEU A 269 -4.22 18.69 -12.73
N GLU A 270 -3.67 19.79 -12.21
CA GLU A 270 -2.96 20.80 -13.03
C GLU A 270 -1.56 20.33 -13.47
N VAL A 271 -0.90 19.40 -12.73
CA VAL A 271 0.49 18.98 -12.99
C VAL A 271 0.67 17.52 -13.45
N VAL A 272 -0.25 16.61 -13.13
CA VAL A 272 -0.17 15.20 -13.53
C VAL A 272 -0.47 15.05 -15.03
N PRO A 273 0.45 14.57 -15.88
CA PRO A 273 0.22 14.41 -17.32
C PRO A 273 -0.55 13.13 -17.64
N ASP A 274 -1.12 13.05 -18.84
CA ASP A 274 -1.89 11.88 -19.29
C ASP A 274 -1.03 10.62 -19.34
N GLY A 275 -1.60 9.50 -18.91
CA GLY A 275 -0.91 8.22 -18.74
C GLY A 275 -0.39 7.96 -17.33
N ILE A 276 -0.27 9.00 -16.49
CA ILE A 276 0.02 8.88 -15.06
C ILE A 276 -1.29 8.86 -14.25
N MET A 277 -1.33 8.09 -13.15
CA MET A 277 -2.53 7.90 -12.33
C MET A 277 -2.34 8.35 -10.88
N LEU A 278 -3.35 9.07 -10.37
CA LEU A 278 -3.55 9.35 -8.94
C LEU A 278 -4.44 8.28 -8.30
N ARG A 279 -4.01 7.76 -7.14
CA ARG A 279 -4.82 6.91 -6.25
C ARG A 279 -5.10 7.67 -4.97
N VAL A 280 -6.38 7.94 -4.67
CA VAL A 280 -6.78 8.55 -3.40
C VAL A 280 -6.78 7.47 -2.31
N GLY A 281 -6.11 7.74 -1.19
CA GLY A 281 -6.07 6.86 -0.02
C GLY A 281 -7.37 6.86 0.79
N MET A 282 -7.34 6.13 1.91
CA MET A 282 -8.49 5.92 2.80
C MET A 282 -9.02 7.22 3.41
N THR A 283 -10.34 7.40 3.38
CA THR A 283 -11.06 8.55 3.99
C THR A 283 -12.19 8.06 4.89
N ASN A 284 -12.38 8.66 6.07
CA ASN A 284 -13.55 8.35 6.89
C ASN A 284 -14.78 9.16 6.43
N PRO A 285 -16.03 8.70 6.70
CA PRO A 285 -17.25 9.40 6.32
C PRO A 285 -17.37 10.89 6.75
N PRO A 286 -17.02 11.31 7.99
CA PRO A 286 -17.34 12.66 8.47
C PRO A 286 -16.79 13.78 7.59
N TYR A 287 -15.53 13.63 7.16
CA TYR A 287 -14.82 14.69 6.44
C TYR A 287 -15.02 14.62 4.92
N ILE A 288 -15.51 13.49 4.37
CA ILE A 288 -15.79 13.36 2.93
C ILE A 288 -17.22 13.79 2.57
N LEU A 289 -18.16 13.74 3.52
CA LEU A 289 -19.59 14.04 3.35
C LEU A 289 -19.88 15.39 2.67
N ASP A 290 -19.22 16.46 3.13
CA ASP A 290 -19.42 17.82 2.61
C ASP A 290 -18.75 18.04 1.23
N HIS A 291 -17.80 17.17 0.86
CA HIS A 291 -17.02 17.26 -0.36
C HIS A 291 -17.44 16.25 -1.45
N LEU A 292 -18.46 15.41 -1.21
CA LEU A 292 -18.85 14.28 -2.08
C LEU A 292 -19.04 14.62 -3.56
N ASP A 293 -19.51 15.82 -3.90
CA ASP A 293 -19.72 16.21 -5.30
C ASP A 293 -18.40 16.52 -6.04
N ALA A 294 -17.47 17.22 -5.39
CA ALA A 294 -16.15 17.50 -5.95
C ALA A 294 -15.28 16.24 -5.98
N ILE A 295 -15.37 15.39 -4.95
CA ILE A 295 -14.68 14.09 -4.91
C ILE A 295 -15.21 13.16 -6.01
N ALA A 296 -16.52 13.11 -6.25
CA ALA A 296 -17.09 12.37 -7.39
C ALA A 296 -16.65 12.95 -8.75
N GLU A 297 -16.45 14.27 -8.86
CA GLU A 297 -15.87 14.90 -10.05
C GLU A 297 -14.43 14.43 -10.29
N VAL A 298 -13.58 14.51 -9.27
CA VAL A 298 -12.18 14.06 -9.34
C VAL A 298 -12.06 12.57 -9.64
N LEU A 299 -12.86 11.69 -9.02
CA LEU A 299 -12.79 10.24 -9.25
C LEU A 299 -13.24 9.82 -10.66
N LYS A 300 -14.03 10.64 -11.37
CA LYS A 300 -14.33 10.44 -12.80
C LYS A 300 -13.15 10.82 -13.70
N HIS A 301 -12.34 11.81 -13.31
CA HIS A 301 -11.31 12.40 -14.16
C HIS A 301 -10.30 11.33 -14.63
N ASP A 302 -9.92 11.33 -15.92
CA ASP A 302 -9.19 10.23 -16.56
C ASP A 302 -7.91 9.79 -15.82
N ARG A 303 -7.16 10.75 -15.29
CA ARG A 303 -5.89 10.58 -14.54
C ARG A 303 -6.04 10.17 -13.06
N VAL A 304 -7.23 9.79 -12.60
CA VAL A 304 -7.50 9.33 -11.22
C VAL A 304 -8.17 7.96 -11.25
N TYR A 305 -7.81 7.03 -10.38
CA TYR A 305 -8.54 5.75 -10.31
C TYR A 305 -9.95 5.96 -9.73
N SER A 306 -10.96 5.30 -10.31
CA SER A 306 -12.31 5.19 -9.72
C SER A 306 -12.31 4.13 -8.60
N PHE A 307 -11.51 4.40 -7.57
CA PHE A 307 -11.32 3.61 -6.36
C PHE A 307 -11.35 4.53 -5.14
N LEU A 308 -12.04 4.13 -4.08
CA LEU A 308 -11.97 4.81 -2.78
C LEU A 308 -12.11 3.80 -1.64
N HIS A 309 -11.28 3.94 -0.60
CA HIS A 309 -11.41 3.18 0.64
C HIS A 309 -12.16 4.03 1.68
N VAL A 310 -13.41 3.65 1.98
CA VAL A 310 -14.24 4.27 3.03
C VAL A 310 -14.56 3.20 4.09
N PRO A 311 -13.89 3.22 5.25
CA PRO A 311 -13.97 2.13 6.21
C PRO A 311 -15.16 2.29 7.17
N VAL A 312 -16.18 1.44 7.06
CA VAL A 312 -17.38 1.55 7.91
C VAL A 312 -17.12 1.07 9.34
N GLN A 313 -16.31 0.01 9.52
CA GLN A 313 -15.93 -0.65 10.77
C GLN A 313 -17.02 -1.54 11.40
N SER A 314 -18.27 -1.10 11.43
CA SER A 314 -19.43 -1.89 11.88
C SER A 314 -20.71 -1.40 11.18
N GLY A 315 -21.71 -2.27 11.03
CA GLY A 315 -23.03 -1.87 10.53
C GLY A 315 -23.97 -1.30 11.58
N SER A 316 -23.72 -1.52 12.89
CA SER A 316 -24.58 -1.03 13.98
C SER A 316 -24.13 0.34 14.51
N ASP A 317 -25.09 1.24 14.68
CA ASP A 317 -24.87 2.58 15.25
C ASP A 317 -24.45 2.56 16.73
N ASP A 318 -24.96 1.61 17.53
CA ASP A 318 -24.53 1.46 18.93
C ASP A 318 -23.07 0.99 19.03
N VAL A 319 -22.62 0.13 18.10
CA VAL A 319 -21.21 -0.25 17.99
C VAL A 319 -20.35 0.91 17.47
N LEU A 320 -20.82 1.69 16.48
CA LEU A 320 -20.11 2.88 15.99
C LEU A 320 -19.96 3.95 17.09
N LEU A 321 -20.99 4.17 17.89
CA LEU A 321 -20.99 5.07 19.04
C LEU A 321 -20.01 4.57 20.14
N ALA A 322 -20.03 3.28 20.47
CA ALA A 322 -19.09 2.69 21.43
C ALA A 322 -17.63 2.61 20.90
N MET A 323 -17.46 2.57 19.58
CA MET A 323 -16.18 2.80 18.89
C MET A 323 -15.72 4.27 18.96
N ASN A 324 -16.58 5.21 19.38
CA ASN A 324 -16.42 6.67 19.28
C ASN A 324 -16.09 7.11 17.84
N ARG A 325 -17.00 6.75 16.92
CA ARG A 325 -17.06 7.30 15.55
C ARG A 325 -17.98 8.52 15.50
N GLU A 326 -17.60 9.47 14.65
CA GLU A 326 -18.32 10.74 14.43
C GLU A 326 -19.30 10.63 13.24
N TYR A 327 -19.81 9.42 12.97
CA TYR A 327 -20.72 9.09 11.87
C TYR A 327 -21.58 7.87 12.20
N THR A 328 -22.74 7.78 11.55
CA THR A 328 -23.70 6.66 11.61
C THR A 328 -23.58 5.70 10.42
N ARG A 329 -24.32 4.59 10.48
CA ARG A 329 -24.63 3.70 9.36
C ARG A 329 -25.23 4.48 8.18
N ASP A 330 -26.16 5.40 8.45
CA ASP A 330 -26.82 6.21 7.39
C ASP A 330 -25.86 7.23 6.76
N ASP A 331 -24.95 7.82 7.55
CA ASP A 331 -23.88 8.67 7.03
C ASP A 331 -22.96 7.91 6.06
N PHE A 332 -22.60 6.67 6.40
CA PHE A 332 -21.85 5.80 5.51
C PHE A 332 -22.64 5.47 4.23
N ARG A 333 -23.94 5.12 4.34
CA ARG A 333 -24.82 4.88 3.19
C ARG A 333 -24.89 6.10 2.28
N ARG A 334 -25.08 7.29 2.85
CA ARG A 334 -25.11 8.59 2.16
C ARG A 334 -23.82 8.91 1.41
N VAL A 335 -22.66 8.47 1.92
CA VAL A 335 -21.38 8.51 1.19
C VAL A 335 -21.37 7.48 0.05
N ALA A 336 -21.66 6.20 0.35
CA ALA A 336 -21.58 5.11 -0.60
C ALA A 336 -22.53 5.30 -1.80
N ASP A 337 -23.82 5.52 -1.53
CA ASP A 337 -24.88 5.68 -2.54
C ASP A 337 -24.59 6.85 -3.48
N LYS A 338 -24.17 8.00 -2.93
CA LYS A 338 -23.89 9.22 -3.70
C LYS A 338 -22.63 9.09 -4.56
N LEU A 339 -21.63 8.32 -4.13
CA LEU A 339 -20.44 8.05 -4.93
C LEU A 339 -20.71 7.00 -6.01
N LEU A 340 -21.33 5.87 -5.66
CA LEU A 340 -21.70 4.79 -6.60
C LEU A 340 -22.64 5.30 -7.71
N ALA A 341 -23.58 6.19 -7.38
CA ALA A 341 -24.48 6.80 -8.37
C ALA A 341 -23.83 7.89 -9.26
N LYS A 342 -22.62 8.37 -8.93
CA LYS A 342 -21.95 9.49 -9.64
C LYS A 342 -20.63 9.15 -10.29
N VAL A 343 -19.98 8.05 -9.90
CA VAL A 343 -18.69 7.61 -10.42
C VAL A 343 -18.87 6.22 -11.06
N PRO A 344 -18.82 6.11 -12.41
CA PRO A 344 -18.95 4.84 -13.09
C PRO A 344 -17.92 3.81 -12.62
N ASP A 345 -18.38 2.57 -12.48
CA ASP A 345 -17.60 1.38 -12.12
C ASP A 345 -16.76 1.51 -10.83
N LEU A 346 -17.15 2.41 -9.92
CA LEU A 346 -16.43 2.73 -8.68
C LEU A 346 -16.21 1.49 -7.80
N THR A 347 -14.94 1.15 -7.59
CA THR A 347 -14.53 0.15 -6.59
C THR A 347 -14.49 0.81 -5.21
N LEU A 348 -15.56 0.58 -4.43
CA LEU A 348 -15.64 0.97 -3.03
C LEU A 348 -15.03 -0.13 -2.14
N ALA A 349 -13.99 0.21 -1.39
CA ALA A 349 -13.32 -0.67 -0.43
C ALA A 349 -13.70 -0.29 1.02
N THR A 350 -13.72 -1.26 1.94
CA THR A 350 -14.05 -0.99 3.36
C THR A 350 -13.34 -1.92 4.36
N ASP A 351 -13.20 -1.46 5.61
CA ASP A 351 -12.77 -2.25 6.78
C ASP A 351 -13.98 -2.63 7.64
N ILE A 352 -13.95 -3.82 8.25
CA ILE A 352 -14.90 -4.24 9.32
C ILE A 352 -14.14 -4.89 10.48
N ILE A 353 -14.51 -4.56 11.72
CA ILE A 353 -13.95 -5.13 12.95
C ILE A 353 -15.02 -5.94 13.67
N CYS A 354 -15.00 -7.27 13.48
CA CYS A 354 -15.87 -8.19 14.22
C CYS A 354 -15.41 -8.38 15.67
N GLY A 355 -16.36 -8.50 16.59
CA GLY A 355 -16.14 -8.80 18.01
C GLY A 355 -15.77 -7.60 18.86
N PHE A 356 -16.15 -6.38 18.45
CA PHE A 356 -15.96 -5.19 19.29
C PHE A 356 -16.66 -5.38 20.66
N PRO A 357 -16.14 -4.85 21.79
CA PRO A 357 -16.59 -5.25 23.13
C PRO A 357 -18.09 -5.12 23.45
N THR A 358 -18.83 -4.26 22.76
CA THR A 358 -20.30 -4.09 22.92
C THR A 358 -21.14 -4.95 21.97
N GLU A 359 -20.54 -5.52 20.92
CA GLU A 359 -21.23 -6.12 19.77
C GLU A 359 -22.13 -7.32 20.14
N THR A 360 -23.45 -7.14 20.04
CA THR A 360 -24.48 -8.18 20.20
C THR A 360 -24.61 -9.05 18.93
N GLU A 361 -25.55 -10.01 18.89
CA GLU A 361 -25.78 -10.78 17.64
C GLU A 361 -26.56 -9.93 16.62
N GLU A 362 -27.49 -9.11 17.10
CA GLU A 362 -28.25 -8.12 16.34
C GLU A 362 -27.31 -7.08 15.68
N ASP A 363 -26.35 -6.51 16.42
CA ASP A 363 -25.32 -5.61 15.88
C ASP A 363 -24.52 -6.22 14.72
N PHE A 364 -24.26 -7.53 14.82
CA PHE A 364 -23.52 -8.26 13.82
C PHE A 364 -24.38 -8.60 12.60
N ASP A 365 -25.66 -8.90 12.79
CA ASP A 365 -26.58 -9.16 11.68
C ASP A 365 -26.90 -7.87 10.90
N GLU A 366 -26.96 -6.69 11.53
CA GLU A 366 -26.95 -5.39 10.82
C GLU A 366 -25.67 -5.18 9.98
N THR A 367 -24.52 -5.65 10.49
CA THR A 367 -23.25 -5.62 9.77
C THR A 367 -23.25 -6.56 8.57
N MET A 368 -23.88 -7.74 8.68
CA MET A 368 -24.08 -8.67 7.56
C MET A 368 -25.03 -8.10 6.51
N GLU A 369 -26.14 -7.48 6.93
CA GLU A 369 -27.14 -6.86 6.03
C GLU A 369 -26.52 -5.71 5.22
N LEU A 370 -25.73 -4.83 5.86
CA LEU A 370 -25.00 -3.77 5.16
C LEU A 370 -24.06 -4.33 4.07
N VAL A 371 -23.36 -5.43 4.37
CA VAL A 371 -22.39 -6.04 3.46
C VAL A 371 -23.07 -6.75 2.29
N GLU A 372 -24.21 -7.42 2.51
CA GLU A 372 -25.00 -8.04 1.45
C GLU A 372 -25.62 -6.99 0.50
N ASN A 373 -26.07 -5.86 1.06
CA ASN A 373 -26.64 -4.75 0.27
C ASN A 373 -25.60 -4.08 -0.65
N TYR A 374 -24.37 -3.83 -0.16
CA TYR A 374 -23.35 -3.11 -0.94
C TYR A 374 -22.42 -4.00 -1.79
N ARG A 375 -22.35 -5.31 -1.51
CA ARG A 375 -21.51 -6.30 -2.21
C ARG A 375 -20.08 -5.79 -2.50
N PHE A 376 -19.42 -5.27 -1.44
CA PHE A 376 -18.13 -4.60 -1.56
C PHE A 376 -17.11 -5.41 -2.37
N HIS A 377 -16.43 -4.75 -3.31
CA HIS A 377 -15.42 -5.39 -4.17
C HIS A 377 -14.17 -5.80 -3.37
N ILE A 378 -13.81 -4.99 -2.36
CA ILE A 378 -12.66 -5.19 -1.48
C ILE A 378 -13.11 -4.95 -0.04
N MET A 379 -13.03 -5.97 0.81
CA MET A 379 -13.40 -5.86 2.22
C MET A 379 -12.33 -6.47 3.13
N ASN A 380 -11.77 -5.64 4.02
CA ASN A 380 -10.76 -6.06 4.99
C ASN A 380 -11.44 -6.50 6.30
N ILE A 381 -11.70 -7.80 6.46
CA ILE A 381 -12.28 -8.33 7.71
C ILE A 381 -11.19 -8.47 8.78
N SER A 382 -11.38 -7.83 9.92
CA SER A 382 -10.51 -7.90 11.10
C SER A 382 -11.28 -8.39 12.34
N GLN A 383 -10.57 -9.01 13.28
CA GLN A 383 -11.10 -9.29 14.62
C GLN A 383 -10.69 -8.16 15.58
N PHE A 384 -11.51 -7.86 16.59
CA PHE A 384 -11.15 -6.90 17.63
C PHE A 384 -10.02 -7.41 18.52
N TYR A 385 -8.94 -6.63 18.61
CA TYR A 385 -7.82 -6.85 19.53
C TYR A 385 -7.69 -5.68 20.52
N PRO A 386 -7.67 -5.93 21.84
CA PRO A 386 -7.60 -4.89 22.86
C PRO A 386 -6.19 -4.29 22.95
N ARG A 387 -5.99 -3.08 22.42
CA ARG A 387 -4.69 -2.40 22.38
C ARG A 387 -4.35 -1.74 23.74
N PRO A 388 -3.24 -2.08 24.41
CA PRO A 388 -2.92 -1.55 25.75
C PRO A 388 -3.01 -0.02 25.83
N GLY A 389 -3.74 0.52 26.80
CA GLY A 389 -3.91 1.97 26.99
C GLY A 389 -5.09 2.61 26.24
N THR A 390 -5.72 1.94 25.26
CA THR A 390 -6.94 2.48 24.63
C THR A 390 -8.19 2.22 25.51
N PRO A 391 -9.24 3.06 25.43
CA PRO A 391 -10.47 2.84 26.20
C PRO A 391 -11.10 1.46 26.00
N ALA A 392 -11.17 0.96 24.76
CA ALA A 392 -11.78 -0.32 24.43
C ALA A 392 -11.01 -1.53 25.02
N ALA A 393 -9.71 -1.38 25.32
CA ALA A 393 -8.94 -2.43 25.98
C ALA A 393 -9.31 -2.65 27.46
N LYS A 394 -10.11 -1.74 28.06
CA LYS A 394 -10.67 -1.87 29.42
C LYS A 394 -12.08 -2.46 29.44
N MET A 395 -12.73 -2.60 28.28
CA MET A 395 -14.11 -3.09 28.18
C MET A 395 -14.17 -4.63 28.32
N LYS A 396 -15.32 -5.16 28.77
CA LYS A 396 -15.58 -6.60 28.83
C LYS A 396 -15.61 -7.16 27.40
N ARG A 397 -14.73 -8.11 27.08
CA ARG A 397 -14.61 -8.65 25.73
C ARG A 397 -15.74 -9.64 25.38
N VAL A 398 -16.20 -9.60 24.13
CA VAL A 398 -16.95 -10.69 23.50
C VAL A 398 -16.11 -11.99 23.54
N PRO A 399 -16.69 -13.16 23.84
CA PRO A 399 -15.94 -14.42 23.90
C PRO A 399 -15.25 -14.77 22.57
N THR A 400 -13.97 -15.16 22.62
CA THR A 400 -13.13 -15.42 21.42
C THR A 400 -13.77 -16.37 20.41
N GLN A 401 -14.57 -17.35 20.86
CA GLN A 401 -15.27 -18.28 19.96
C GLN A 401 -16.42 -17.61 19.18
N VAL A 402 -17.13 -16.66 19.79
CA VAL A 402 -18.16 -15.84 19.12
C VAL A 402 -17.51 -14.94 18.08
N VAL A 403 -16.41 -14.26 18.44
CA VAL A 403 -15.64 -13.40 17.51
C VAL A 403 -15.14 -14.19 16.29
N LYS A 404 -14.61 -15.40 16.52
CA LYS A 404 -14.21 -16.32 15.43
C LYS A 404 -15.40 -16.79 14.58
N ASN A 405 -16.57 -17.00 15.18
CA ASN A 405 -17.76 -17.41 14.44
C ASN A 405 -18.29 -16.27 13.57
N ARG A 406 -18.40 -15.05 14.12
CA ARG A 406 -18.79 -13.83 13.41
C ARG A 406 -17.85 -13.53 12.25
N SER A 407 -16.53 -13.52 12.45
CA SER A 407 -15.60 -13.29 11.34
C SER A 407 -15.72 -14.36 10.25
N ARG A 408 -15.96 -15.64 10.62
CA ARG A 408 -16.20 -16.72 9.64
C ARG A 408 -17.54 -16.59 8.90
N LYS A 409 -18.64 -16.20 9.57
CA LYS A 409 -19.94 -15.88 8.93
C LYS A 409 -19.71 -14.81 7.84
N LEU A 410 -19.03 -13.73 8.19
CA LEU A 410 -18.77 -12.60 7.31
C LEU A 410 -17.80 -12.93 6.16
N THR A 411 -16.71 -13.68 6.41
CA THR A 411 -15.80 -14.14 5.36
C THR A 411 -16.53 -15.01 4.34
N LYS A 412 -17.38 -15.93 4.80
CA LYS A 412 -18.20 -16.77 3.90
C LYS A 412 -19.18 -15.96 3.04
N LEU A 413 -19.78 -14.90 3.58
CA LEU A 413 -20.65 -14.01 2.81
C LEU A 413 -19.86 -13.32 1.68
N PHE A 414 -18.74 -12.69 2.03
CA PHE A 414 -17.81 -12.07 1.09
C PHE A 414 -17.18 -13.04 0.07
N GLU A 415 -17.17 -14.35 0.38
CA GLU A 415 -16.76 -15.41 -0.54
C GLU A 415 -17.80 -15.75 -1.61
N THR A 416 -19.05 -15.30 -1.46
CA THR A 416 -20.10 -15.39 -2.51
C THR A 416 -20.08 -14.22 -3.50
N PHE A 417 -19.17 -13.25 -3.33
CA PHE A 417 -19.17 -12.03 -4.15
C PHE A 417 -18.27 -12.22 -5.38
N GLU A 418 -18.86 -12.08 -6.56
CA GLU A 418 -18.20 -12.17 -7.86
C GLU A 418 -18.14 -10.79 -8.57
N PRO A 419 -17.32 -9.84 -8.08
CA PRO A 419 -17.42 -8.43 -8.52
C PRO A 419 -17.11 -8.21 -10.00
N TYR A 420 -16.26 -9.04 -10.62
CA TYR A 420 -15.67 -8.78 -11.94
C TYR A 420 -16.23 -9.61 -13.11
N THR A 421 -17.25 -10.44 -12.90
CA THR A 421 -17.82 -11.31 -13.96
C THR A 421 -18.37 -10.52 -15.14
N HIS A 422 -18.93 -9.34 -14.87
CA HIS A 422 -19.41 -8.39 -15.89
C HIS A 422 -18.30 -7.82 -16.81
N LEU A 423 -17.02 -7.96 -16.43
CA LEU A 423 -15.88 -7.51 -17.25
C LEU A 423 -15.42 -8.56 -18.27
N VAL A 424 -15.84 -9.82 -18.16
CA VAL A 424 -15.37 -10.91 -19.04
C VAL A 424 -15.78 -10.65 -20.50
N ASN A 425 -14.87 -10.91 -21.44
CA ASN A 425 -14.95 -10.57 -22.87
C ASN A 425 -15.00 -9.06 -23.20
N THR A 426 -14.99 -8.15 -22.21
CA THR A 426 -14.86 -6.71 -22.49
C THR A 426 -13.43 -6.33 -22.84
N THR A 427 -13.24 -5.15 -23.45
CA THR A 427 -11.92 -4.53 -23.64
C THR A 427 -11.71 -3.41 -22.64
N GLN A 428 -10.73 -3.55 -21.76
CA GLN A 428 -10.43 -2.61 -20.69
C GLN A 428 -9.14 -1.82 -20.97
N LYS A 429 -9.09 -0.56 -20.51
CA LYS A 429 -7.83 0.20 -20.43
C LYS A 429 -7.17 -0.10 -19.09
N VAL A 430 -5.89 -0.45 -19.13
CA VAL A 430 -5.08 -0.75 -17.94
C VAL A 430 -3.80 0.09 -17.91
N TRP A 431 -3.28 0.28 -16.71
CA TRP A 431 -1.99 0.90 -16.43
C TRP A 431 -1.06 -0.18 -15.87
N VAL A 432 0.15 -0.27 -16.43
CA VAL A 432 1.12 -1.32 -16.10
C VAL A 432 2.28 -0.69 -15.33
N ASN A 433 2.42 -1.01 -14.04
CA ASN A 433 3.56 -0.60 -13.23
C ASN A 433 4.63 -1.72 -13.24
N THR A 434 5.54 -1.80 -12.25
CA THR A 434 6.58 -2.85 -12.22
C THR A 434 6.16 -4.16 -11.54
N GLU A 435 4.91 -4.30 -11.08
CA GLU A 435 4.48 -5.44 -10.29
C GLU A 435 4.47 -6.76 -11.09
N VAL A 436 4.78 -7.84 -10.36
CA VAL A 436 4.84 -9.22 -10.86
C VAL A 436 4.01 -10.08 -9.92
N SER A 437 3.35 -11.12 -10.44
CA SER A 437 2.76 -12.16 -9.60
C SER A 437 3.84 -12.90 -8.79
N ASP A 438 3.47 -13.50 -7.66
CA ASP A 438 4.39 -14.22 -6.77
C ASP A 438 5.03 -15.44 -7.47
N ASP A 439 4.29 -16.08 -8.38
CA ASP A 439 4.76 -17.16 -9.25
C ASP A 439 5.68 -16.68 -10.39
N LYS A 440 5.82 -15.36 -10.55
CA LYS A 440 6.65 -14.64 -11.52
C LYS A 440 6.29 -14.88 -13.00
N LYS A 441 5.10 -15.42 -13.29
CA LYS A 441 4.62 -15.70 -14.65
C LYS A 441 3.76 -14.59 -15.26
N HIS A 442 3.34 -13.61 -14.46
CA HIS A 442 2.43 -12.56 -14.90
C HIS A 442 2.98 -11.16 -14.65
N THR A 443 2.80 -10.26 -15.61
CA THR A 443 2.90 -8.81 -15.37
C THR A 443 1.56 -8.35 -14.80
N VAL A 444 1.60 -7.59 -13.70
CA VAL A 444 0.39 -7.04 -13.06
C VAL A 444 0.09 -5.67 -13.65
N ALA A 445 -1.19 -5.41 -13.88
CA ALA A 445 -1.71 -4.11 -14.31
C ALA A 445 -3.00 -3.78 -13.54
N HIS A 446 -3.39 -2.50 -13.52
CA HIS A 446 -4.62 -2.05 -12.87
C HIS A 446 -5.58 -1.39 -13.87
N THR A 447 -6.87 -1.72 -13.80
CA THR A 447 -7.94 -1.04 -14.57
C THR A 447 -8.20 0.37 -14.04
N LYS A 448 -9.07 1.12 -14.73
CA LYS A 448 -9.59 2.43 -14.27
C LYS A 448 -10.16 2.40 -12.84
N ASN A 449 -10.82 1.32 -12.44
CA ASN A 449 -11.36 1.13 -11.09
C ASN A 449 -10.43 0.37 -10.13
N TYR A 450 -9.13 0.27 -10.45
CA TYR A 450 -8.11 -0.40 -9.63
C TYR A 450 -8.30 -1.92 -9.46
N THR A 451 -9.04 -2.58 -10.37
CA THR A 451 -9.09 -4.05 -10.43
C THR A 451 -7.73 -4.59 -10.89
N LYS A 452 -7.18 -5.56 -10.15
CA LYS A 452 -5.92 -6.24 -10.49
C LYS A 452 -6.10 -7.10 -11.75
N VAL A 453 -5.25 -6.90 -12.74
CA VAL A 453 -5.24 -7.61 -14.02
C VAL A 453 -3.95 -8.40 -14.14
N LEU A 454 -4.07 -9.72 -14.35
CA LEU A 454 -2.94 -10.59 -14.65
C LEU A 454 -2.80 -10.73 -16.16
N LEU A 455 -1.66 -10.26 -16.68
CA LEU A 455 -1.24 -10.39 -18.07
C LEU A 455 -0.08 -11.41 -18.16
N PRO A 456 0.08 -12.17 -19.25
CA PRO A 456 1.30 -12.95 -19.49
C PRO A 456 2.55 -12.08 -19.33
N ARG A 457 3.63 -12.61 -18.74
CA ARG A 457 4.84 -11.83 -18.45
C ARG A 457 5.44 -11.20 -19.72
N ASP A 458 5.36 -9.87 -19.79
CA ASP A 458 6.09 -9.03 -20.73
C ASP A 458 6.60 -7.78 -20.00
N ASP A 459 7.91 -7.76 -19.72
CA ASP A 459 8.63 -6.65 -19.11
C ASP A 459 8.58 -5.37 -19.98
N SER A 460 8.35 -5.50 -21.29
CA SER A 460 8.28 -4.35 -22.18
C SER A 460 6.97 -3.54 -22.05
N LEU A 461 5.97 -4.08 -21.35
CA LEU A 461 4.75 -3.36 -20.94
C LEU A 461 4.96 -2.37 -19.79
N ILE A 462 6.01 -2.54 -18.98
CA ILE A 462 6.23 -1.79 -17.74
C ILE A 462 6.26 -0.27 -18.00
N GLY A 463 5.48 0.50 -17.24
CA GLY A 463 5.34 1.96 -17.38
C GLY A 463 4.45 2.42 -18.54
N CYS A 464 3.81 1.50 -19.27
CA CYS A 464 2.89 1.80 -20.37
C CYS A 464 1.42 1.69 -19.92
N THR A 465 0.52 2.33 -20.66
CA THR A 465 -0.91 1.95 -20.67
C THR A 465 -1.20 0.95 -21.78
N ALA A 466 -2.16 0.04 -21.58
CA ALA A 466 -2.56 -0.96 -22.55
C ALA A 466 -4.09 -1.09 -22.70
N LYS A 467 -4.54 -1.59 -23.85
CA LYS A 467 -5.89 -2.11 -24.06
C LYS A 467 -5.83 -3.63 -23.96
N VAL A 468 -6.63 -4.20 -23.08
CA VAL A 468 -6.62 -5.61 -22.71
C VAL A 468 -7.99 -6.22 -22.96
N ARG A 469 -8.05 -7.39 -23.62
CA ARG A 469 -9.26 -8.21 -23.67
C ARG A 469 -9.31 -9.09 -22.42
N VAL A 470 -10.38 -8.97 -21.65
CA VAL A 470 -10.56 -9.75 -20.41
C VAL A 470 -10.98 -11.17 -20.78
N LEU A 471 -10.25 -12.17 -20.28
CA LEU A 471 -10.44 -13.59 -20.60
C LEU A 471 -11.21 -14.33 -19.51
N THR A 472 -10.81 -14.15 -18.24
CA THR A 472 -11.50 -14.74 -17.08
C THR A 472 -11.58 -13.75 -15.92
N ALA A 473 -12.54 -13.97 -15.01
CA ALA A 473 -12.65 -13.27 -13.75
C ALA A 473 -12.49 -14.25 -12.59
N ALA A 474 -11.76 -13.83 -11.55
CA ALA A 474 -11.70 -14.47 -10.23
C ALA A 474 -12.07 -13.42 -9.17
N ARG A 475 -12.28 -13.83 -7.90
CA ARG A 475 -12.73 -12.91 -6.83
C ARG A 475 -11.82 -11.68 -6.61
N PHE A 476 -10.51 -11.81 -6.84
CA PHE A 476 -9.50 -10.79 -6.52
C PHE A 476 -8.78 -10.19 -7.73
N HIS A 477 -8.95 -10.76 -8.92
CA HIS A 477 -8.28 -10.31 -10.13
C HIS A 477 -9.06 -10.77 -11.37
N ILE A 478 -8.76 -10.16 -12.51
CA ILE A 478 -9.14 -10.66 -13.84
C ILE A 478 -7.89 -11.07 -14.62
N THR A 479 -8.02 -11.97 -15.59
CA THR A 479 -6.94 -12.30 -16.53
C THR A 479 -7.22 -11.68 -17.89
N GLY A 480 -6.17 -11.39 -18.68
CA GLY A 480 -6.36 -10.81 -20.00
C GLY A 480 -5.17 -10.91 -20.94
N GLU A 481 -5.43 -10.65 -22.22
CA GLU A 481 -4.42 -10.52 -23.28
C GLU A 481 -4.28 -9.05 -23.70
N VAL A 482 -3.06 -8.63 -24.07
CA VAL A 482 -2.82 -7.27 -24.59
C VAL A 482 -3.16 -7.21 -26.07
N ILE A 483 -4.13 -6.37 -26.43
CA ILE A 483 -4.48 -6.05 -27.83
C ILE A 483 -3.52 -4.99 -28.38
N LEU A 484 -3.25 -3.95 -27.58
CA LEU A 484 -2.47 -2.78 -27.95
C LEU A 484 -1.83 -2.14 -26.72
N ARG A 485 -0.65 -1.57 -26.87
CA ARG A 485 0.02 -0.75 -25.85
C ARG A 485 0.33 0.66 -26.36
N SER A 486 0.46 1.58 -25.44
CA SER A 486 1.08 2.89 -25.63
C SER A 486 2.61 2.81 -25.48
N GLN A 487 3.30 3.93 -25.71
CA GLN A 487 4.65 4.14 -25.18
C GLN A 487 4.58 4.46 -23.67
N PRO A 488 5.69 4.40 -22.92
CA PRO A 488 5.72 4.85 -21.53
C PRO A 488 5.34 6.33 -21.38
N ALA A 489 4.73 6.68 -20.24
CA ALA A 489 4.20 8.03 -20.02
C ALA A 489 5.29 9.14 -20.02
N THR A 490 6.53 8.82 -19.63
CA THR A 490 7.66 9.76 -19.66
C THR A 490 8.94 9.09 -20.15
N ILE A 491 9.93 9.90 -20.55
CA ILE A 491 11.27 9.43 -20.95
C ILE A 491 11.95 8.70 -19.78
N ALA A 492 11.77 9.18 -18.55
CA ALA A 492 12.31 8.53 -17.35
C ALA A 492 11.62 7.18 -17.06
N ALA A 493 10.30 7.07 -17.24
CA ALA A 493 9.60 5.77 -17.16
C ALA A 493 10.13 4.77 -18.22
N ALA A 494 10.44 5.25 -19.43
CA ALA A 494 11.06 4.43 -20.46
C ALA A 494 12.48 3.96 -20.10
N ALA A 495 13.25 4.81 -19.40
CA ALA A 495 14.59 4.46 -18.90
C ALA A 495 14.52 3.44 -17.75
N ILE A 496 13.61 3.59 -16.78
CA ILE A 496 13.38 2.61 -15.70
C ILE A 496 13.04 1.24 -16.31
N ARG A 497 12.12 1.19 -17.30
CA ARG A 497 11.79 -0.05 -18.01
C ARG A 497 13.01 -0.73 -18.61
N GLU A 498 13.88 0.03 -19.29
CA GLU A 498 15.06 -0.53 -19.95
C GLU A 498 16.15 -0.96 -18.97
N GLN A 499 16.30 -0.26 -17.84
CA GLN A 499 17.14 -0.70 -16.72
C GLN A 499 16.63 -2.03 -16.16
N MET A 500 15.34 -2.14 -15.82
CA MET A 500 14.76 -3.38 -15.29
C MET A 500 14.83 -4.54 -16.29
N ARG A 501 14.66 -4.27 -17.59
CA ARG A 501 14.87 -5.25 -18.66
C ARG A 501 16.33 -5.71 -18.74
N THR A 502 17.29 -4.83 -18.48
CA THR A 502 18.72 -5.15 -18.47
C THR A 502 19.10 -5.95 -17.22
N GLU A 503 18.65 -5.54 -16.04
CA GLU A 503 18.85 -6.26 -14.77
C GLU A 503 18.18 -7.64 -14.78
N GLY A 504 16.95 -7.75 -15.31
CA GLY A 504 16.25 -9.02 -15.51
C GLY A 504 16.99 -9.95 -16.46
N ASN A 505 17.55 -9.43 -17.55
CA ASN A 505 18.41 -10.20 -18.46
C ASN A 505 19.74 -10.61 -17.80
N LEU A 506 20.37 -9.75 -17.00
CA LEU A 506 21.58 -10.10 -16.24
C LEU A 506 21.29 -11.24 -15.24
N LEU A 507 20.18 -11.16 -14.49
CA LEU A 507 19.75 -12.24 -13.59
C LEU A 507 19.38 -13.53 -14.35
N ALA A 508 18.84 -13.44 -15.57
CA ALA A 508 18.58 -14.60 -16.41
C ALA A 508 19.88 -15.21 -16.98
N VAL A 509 20.88 -14.39 -17.31
CA VAL A 509 22.20 -14.81 -17.78
C VAL A 509 23.04 -15.39 -16.64
N ASP A 510 22.98 -14.84 -15.42
CA ASP A 510 23.63 -15.48 -14.26
C ASP A 510 22.96 -16.79 -13.88
N ARG A 511 21.64 -16.92 -14.04
CA ARG A 511 20.93 -18.20 -13.91
C ARG A 511 21.35 -19.20 -14.99
N SER A 512 21.49 -18.80 -16.25
CA SER A 512 21.94 -19.70 -17.31
C SER A 512 23.44 -20.05 -17.20
N ASN A 513 24.27 -19.14 -16.68
CA ASN A 513 25.67 -19.38 -16.31
C ASN A 513 25.82 -20.29 -15.09
N ALA A 514 24.92 -20.21 -14.11
CA ALA A 514 24.87 -21.15 -13.00
C ALA A 514 24.43 -22.56 -13.47
N LEU A 515 23.41 -22.63 -14.32
CA LEU A 515 22.92 -23.88 -14.93
C LEU A 515 23.94 -24.52 -15.89
N SER A 516 24.74 -23.72 -16.60
CA SER A 516 25.81 -24.24 -17.47
C SER A 516 27.03 -24.69 -16.66
N LYS A 517 27.44 -23.94 -15.62
CA LYS A 517 28.47 -24.40 -14.66
C LYS A 517 28.07 -25.72 -13.99
N ALA A 518 26.80 -25.85 -13.57
CA ALA A 518 26.27 -27.10 -13.00
C ALA A 518 26.27 -28.29 -13.98
N LYS A 519 26.30 -28.05 -15.30
CA LYS A 519 26.42 -29.09 -16.34
C LYS A 519 27.86 -29.45 -16.72
N VAL A 520 28.87 -28.73 -16.23
CA VAL A 520 30.29 -28.99 -16.56
C VAL A 520 30.99 -29.87 -15.51
N THR A 521 30.40 -30.06 -14.32
CA THR A 521 31.02 -30.75 -13.18
C THR A 521 30.75 -32.26 -13.07
N THR A 522 30.30 -32.94 -14.13
CA THR A 522 30.07 -34.40 -14.13
C THR A 522 30.60 -35.10 -15.39
N ALA A 523 31.91 -35.04 -15.63
CA ALA A 523 32.57 -35.86 -16.66
C ALA A 523 34.09 -36.04 -16.40
N SER A 524 34.48 -36.97 -15.51
CA SER A 524 35.88 -37.47 -15.46
C SER A 524 35.98 -38.85 -14.83
N SER A 525 36.77 -39.74 -15.44
CA SER A 525 36.93 -41.18 -15.12
C SER A 525 35.66 -42.02 -15.41
N CYS A 526 35.74 -43.28 -15.85
CA CYS A 526 36.88 -44.20 -15.95
C CYS A 526 37.14 -44.74 -17.38
N ARG A 527 38.27 -45.45 -17.55
CA ARG A 527 38.51 -46.44 -18.62
C ARG A 527 37.98 -47.81 -18.12
N SER A 528 37.92 -48.92 -18.88
CA SER A 528 38.36 -49.29 -20.23
C SER A 528 37.48 -50.45 -20.76
N ASP A 529 37.61 -50.79 -22.05
CA ASP A 529 37.20 -52.05 -22.70
C ASP A 529 35.67 -52.37 -22.69
N ASP A 530 35.05 -53.02 -23.67
CA ASP A 530 35.53 -53.97 -24.70
C ASP A 530 34.79 -53.74 -26.07
N SER A 531 34.63 -54.79 -26.89
CA SER A 531 34.49 -54.74 -28.36
C SER A 531 33.08 -55.03 -28.95
N CYS A 532 32.92 -54.65 -30.23
CA CYS A 532 31.77 -54.94 -31.15
C CYS A 532 30.42 -54.25 -30.82
N GLY A 533 29.54 -53.90 -31.78
CA GLY A 533 29.64 -53.92 -33.26
C GLY A 533 28.28 -54.26 -33.93
N GLY A 534 27.80 -53.50 -34.93
CA GLY A 534 26.59 -53.83 -35.71
C GLY A 534 25.82 -52.65 -36.33
N HIS A 535 25.10 -52.90 -37.43
CA HIS A 535 24.29 -51.92 -38.20
C HIS A 535 22.76 -52.10 -38.02
N GLY A 536 21.97 -51.08 -38.40
CA GLY A 536 20.49 -51.07 -38.54
C GLY A 536 19.93 -49.68 -38.15
N HIS A 537 19.05 -48.96 -38.86
CA HIS A 537 18.03 -49.26 -39.87
C HIS A 537 16.99 -50.31 -39.40
N ASP A 538 15.66 -50.14 -39.58
CA ASP A 538 14.94 -49.12 -40.36
C ASP A 538 13.47 -48.90 -39.87
N ARG A 539 12.88 -47.76 -40.27
CA ARG A 539 11.45 -47.45 -40.60
C ARG A 539 10.21 -48.04 -39.85
N LEU A 540 9.28 -47.13 -39.56
CA LEU A 540 7.82 -47.08 -39.89
C LEU A 540 6.92 -48.35 -39.75
N HIS A 541 5.79 -48.24 -39.04
CA HIS A 541 4.51 -47.77 -39.64
C HIS A 541 3.37 -47.56 -38.60
N ASP A 542 2.25 -47.02 -39.08
CA ASP A 542 0.98 -46.74 -38.43
C ASP A 542 0.02 -47.95 -38.47
N ASP A 543 -1.11 -47.89 -37.75
CA ASP A 543 -2.47 -48.26 -38.24
C ASP A 543 -3.57 -47.95 -37.20
N ASP A 544 -4.81 -47.73 -37.67
CA ASP A 544 -6.04 -47.46 -36.88
C ASP A 544 -6.81 -48.76 -36.51
N ASP A 545 -7.70 -48.73 -35.50
CA ASP A 545 -9.07 -49.29 -35.63
C ASP A 545 -10.07 -48.81 -34.51
N HIS A 546 -11.30 -49.37 -34.49
CA HIS A 546 -12.52 -48.70 -34.00
C HIS A 546 -13.48 -49.60 -33.16
N LEU A 547 -14.50 -48.97 -32.52
CA LEU A 547 -15.82 -49.51 -32.06
C LEU A 547 -16.01 -50.30 -30.72
N ARG A 548 -16.71 -49.62 -29.78
CA ARG A 548 -17.98 -49.97 -29.05
C ARG A 548 -18.22 -51.26 -28.22
N GLY A 549 -18.86 -51.04 -27.06
CA GLY A 549 -19.80 -51.91 -26.31
C GLY A 549 -19.38 -52.17 -24.86
N GLU A 550 -20.22 -52.60 -23.91
CA GLU A 550 -21.56 -52.23 -23.39
C GLU A 550 -21.77 -53.06 -22.08
N GLU A 551 -22.95 -53.01 -21.42
CA GLU A 551 -23.29 -53.66 -20.11
C GLU A 551 -22.57 -53.11 -18.84
N GLU A 552 -23.04 -53.36 -17.62
CA GLU A 552 -24.32 -53.06 -16.91
C GLU A 552 -24.23 -53.64 -15.48
N CYS A 553 -24.77 -52.99 -14.43
CA CYS A 553 -25.32 -53.68 -13.24
C CYS A 553 -26.14 -52.75 -12.29
N CYS A 554 -27.15 -53.32 -11.63
CA CYS A 554 -28.19 -52.65 -10.82
C CYS A 554 -27.80 -52.43 -9.32
N GLY A 555 -28.55 -51.70 -8.48
CA GLY A 555 -29.75 -50.84 -8.72
C GLY A 555 -30.79 -50.85 -7.56
N GLY A 556 -31.86 -50.04 -7.68
CA GLY A 556 -33.10 -50.07 -6.87
C GLY A 556 -33.21 -49.07 -5.70
N SER A 557 -34.41 -48.63 -5.25
CA SER A 557 -35.78 -48.70 -5.83
C SER A 557 -36.76 -47.76 -5.09
N GLY A 558 -37.88 -47.31 -5.72
CA GLY A 558 -38.97 -46.58 -5.04
C GLY A 558 -39.98 -45.86 -5.97
N SER A 559 -41.28 -46.16 -5.86
CA SER A 559 -42.41 -45.64 -6.69
C SER A 559 -43.76 -46.08 -6.05
N CYS A 560 -44.97 -45.53 -6.25
CA CYS A 560 -45.52 -44.39 -7.05
C CYS A 560 -46.62 -43.69 -6.16
N CYS A 561 -47.73 -43.01 -6.54
CA CYS A 561 -48.47 -42.76 -7.80
C CYS A 561 -49.29 -41.42 -7.71
N SER A 562 -50.43 -41.31 -8.42
CA SER A 562 -51.17 -40.05 -8.68
C SER A 562 -52.69 -40.09 -8.31
N ILE A 563 -53.43 -39.02 -8.70
CA ILE A 563 -54.91 -38.79 -8.65
C ILE A 563 -55.41 -38.14 -7.34
N GLY A 564 -56.27 -37.10 -7.33
CA GLY A 564 -56.83 -36.25 -8.42
C GLY A 564 -58.04 -35.41 -7.93
N ASP A 565 -58.34 -34.28 -8.63
CA ASP A 565 -59.56 -33.42 -8.66
C ASP A 565 -60.24 -32.99 -7.30
N ASN A 566 -60.93 -31.85 -7.13
CA ASN A 566 -61.75 -31.07 -8.08
C ASN A 566 -62.15 -29.65 -7.57
N ASP A 567 -62.53 -28.78 -8.51
CA ASP A 567 -63.54 -27.68 -8.47
C ASP A 567 -63.62 -26.49 -7.46
N LYS A 568 -63.66 -25.28 -8.06
CA LYS A 568 -64.57 -24.11 -7.87
C LYS A 568 -64.83 -23.47 -6.47
N ASP A 569 -64.63 -22.14 -6.39
CA ASP A 569 -65.75 -21.16 -6.40
C ASP A 569 -65.31 -19.76 -6.92
N SER A 570 -66.19 -18.75 -6.98
CA SER A 570 -66.00 -17.51 -7.75
C SER A 570 -66.76 -16.25 -7.28
N GLY A 571 -66.18 -15.05 -7.50
CA GLY A 571 -66.90 -13.77 -7.63
C GLY A 571 -66.84 -12.76 -6.47
N GLY A 572 -67.01 -11.46 -6.79
CA GLY A 572 -67.05 -10.32 -5.83
C GLY A 572 -65.81 -9.40 -5.90
N LYS A 573 -65.63 -8.45 -6.83
CA LYS A 573 -66.39 -7.24 -7.23
C LYS A 573 -66.43 -6.05 -6.23
N ASP A 574 -65.89 -4.92 -6.73
CA ASP A 574 -66.36 -3.53 -6.68
C ASP A 574 -66.93 -2.94 -5.36
N GLY A 575 -66.30 -1.86 -4.83
CA GLY A 575 -66.78 -1.14 -3.64
C GLY A 575 -66.15 0.24 -3.37
N SER A 576 -66.40 1.23 -4.24
CA SER A 576 -65.81 2.57 -4.15
C SER A 576 -66.55 3.57 -3.23
N LYS A 577 -65.79 4.45 -2.55
CA LYS A 577 -66.06 5.87 -2.17
C LYS A 577 -64.95 6.33 -1.20
N SER A 578 -64.17 7.40 -1.42
CA SER A 578 -64.44 8.80 -1.78
C SER A 578 -65.10 9.64 -0.68
N LEU A 579 -64.34 10.55 -0.07
CA LEU A 579 -64.87 11.83 0.42
C LEU A 579 -63.80 12.94 0.34
N GLU A 580 -64.22 14.11 -0.11
CA GLU A 580 -63.44 15.36 -0.04
C GLU A 580 -63.49 15.91 1.41
N LYS A 581 -62.77 16.97 1.85
CA LYS A 581 -62.75 18.34 1.29
C LYS A 581 -61.80 19.24 2.11
N ARG A 582 -61.04 20.13 1.43
CA ARG A 582 -60.62 21.50 1.87
C ARG A 582 -59.70 21.60 3.12
N THR A 583 -58.91 22.64 3.37
CA THR A 583 -58.48 23.86 2.61
C THR A 583 -57.18 24.40 3.22
N GLY A 584 -56.29 25.03 2.43
CA GLY A 584 -55.16 25.77 2.99
C GLY A 584 -54.12 26.20 1.96
N ALA A 585 -54.31 27.35 1.32
CA ALA A 585 -53.36 27.88 0.32
C ALA A 585 -52.32 28.81 0.96
N LYS A 586 -51.07 28.73 0.48
CA LYS A 586 -50.11 29.86 0.46
C LYS A 586 -48.96 29.59 -0.51
N GLU A 587 -49.16 30.03 -1.75
CA GLU A 587 -48.15 30.09 -2.79
C GLU A 587 -47.33 31.39 -2.64
N PHE A 588 -46.01 31.36 -2.86
CA PHE A 588 -45.13 32.52 -2.67
C PHE A 588 -44.27 32.83 -3.90
N VAL A 589 -44.89 33.46 -4.90
CA VAL A 589 -44.22 33.92 -6.13
C VAL A 589 -43.28 35.11 -5.81
N ARG A 590 -42.01 35.03 -6.23
CA ARG A 590 -41.09 36.17 -6.24
C ARG A 590 -40.59 36.45 -7.67
N LYS A 591 -40.74 37.70 -8.11
CA LYS A 591 -40.63 38.12 -9.51
C LYS A 591 -39.19 38.09 -10.05
N LYS A 592 -39.01 37.56 -11.26
CA LYS A 592 -37.95 38.02 -12.18
C LYS A 592 -38.26 39.45 -12.66
N LYS A 593 -37.23 40.23 -12.99
CA LYS A 593 -37.33 41.37 -13.91
C LYS A 593 -36.57 41.04 -15.19
N HIS A 594 -37.19 41.31 -16.33
CA HIS A 594 -36.49 41.46 -17.61
C HIS A 594 -36.16 42.95 -17.83
N VAL A 595 -35.09 43.19 -18.57
CA VAL A 595 -34.86 44.37 -19.41
C VAL A 595 -34.26 43.81 -20.70
N ASP A 596 -34.78 44.23 -21.85
CA ASP A 596 -34.54 43.54 -23.12
C ASP A 596 -33.39 44.12 -23.97
N SER A 597 -33.21 43.52 -25.15
CA SER A 597 -32.17 43.76 -26.15
C SER A 597 -32.23 45.18 -26.77
N SER A 598 -31.24 45.67 -27.55
CA SER A 598 -30.46 44.97 -28.58
C SER A 598 -29.28 45.81 -29.10
N ALA A 599 -28.30 45.14 -29.73
CA ALA A 599 -27.50 45.65 -30.86
C ALA A 599 -26.65 44.50 -31.44
N ALA A 600 -26.53 44.40 -32.76
CA ALA A 600 -25.64 43.45 -33.43
C ALA A 600 -25.11 44.02 -34.75
N GLY A 601 -23.84 43.75 -35.08
CA GLY A 601 -23.29 43.88 -36.43
C GLY A 601 -22.09 44.81 -36.61
N MET A 602 -20.90 44.19 -36.74
CA MET A 602 -19.69 44.71 -37.42
C MET A 602 -19.01 45.95 -36.76
N VAL A 603 -17.73 46.30 -37.01
CA VAL A 603 -16.70 45.82 -37.96
C VAL A 603 -15.39 45.50 -37.20
N SER A 604 -14.56 44.58 -37.72
CA SER A 604 -13.25 44.23 -37.17
C SER A 604 -12.11 45.15 -37.63
N THR A 605 -11.20 45.53 -36.71
CA THR A 605 -9.75 45.84 -36.89
C THR A 605 -9.14 46.07 -35.49
N ILE A 606 -7.80 46.10 -35.36
CA ILE A 606 -7.01 46.35 -34.13
C ILE A 606 -6.84 45.14 -33.18
N THR A 607 -6.20 44.06 -33.66
CA THR A 607 -5.57 43.02 -32.79
C THR A 607 -4.32 42.43 -33.44
N THR A 608 -3.18 43.14 -33.38
CA THR A 608 -1.87 42.57 -33.79
C THR A 608 -0.63 43.32 -33.24
N ALA A 609 -0.75 44.59 -32.86
CA ALA A 609 0.40 45.42 -32.46
C ALA A 609 0.82 45.35 -30.97
N SER A 610 -0.03 44.77 -30.10
CA SER A 610 0.23 44.76 -28.65
C SER A 610 1.04 43.53 -28.19
N THR A 611 0.65 42.33 -28.64
CA THR A 611 1.19 41.03 -28.18
C THR A 611 2.70 40.91 -28.42
N THR A 612 3.17 41.33 -29.59
CA THR A 612 4.58 41.29 -30.00
C THR A 612 5.51 42.13 -29.12
N LYS A 613 4.96 43.15 -28.43
CA LYS A 613 5.72 44.01 -27.52
C LYS A 613 5.83 43.41 -26.10
N TRP A 614 4.85 42.60 -25.69
CA TRP A 614 4.88 41.90 -24.40
C TRP A 614 5.80 40.68 -24.43
N ASN A 615 5.78 39.88 -25.51
CA ASN A 615 6.63 38.69 -25.60
C ASN A 615 8.14 39.05 -25.52
N ARG A 616 8.60 40.08 -26.23
CA ARG A 616 10.00 40.56 -26.11
C ARG A 616 10.40 40.92 -24.68
N VAL A 617 9.53 41.58 -23.93
CA VAL A 617 9.77 41.95 -22.52
C VAL A 617 9.77 40.72 -21.58
N TRP A 618 9.22 39.59 -22.04
CA TRP A 618 9.32 38.30 -21.36
C TRP A 618 10.61 37.58 -21.72
N ASP A 619 10.96 37.51 -23.00
CA ASP A 619 12.20 36.89 -23.51
C ASP A 619 13.45 37.57 -22.90
N ASP A 620 13.48 38.91 -22.85
CA ASP A 620 14.56 39.68 -22.21
C ASP A 620 14.73 39.34 -20.71
N LYS A 621 13.63 39.02 -20.00
CA LYS A 621 13.68 38.60 -18.60
C LYS A 621 14.17 37.16 -18.44
N VAL A 622 13.78 36.25 -19.33
CA VAL A 622 14.29 34.88 -19.35
C VAL A 622 15.78 34.86 -19.67
N ALA A 623 16.23 35.67 -20.63
CA ALA A 623 17.64 35.87 -20.95
C ALA A 623 18.42 36.43 -19.76
N LEU A 624 17.90 37.46 -19.07
CA LEU A 624 18.53 38.03 -17.88
C LEU A 624 18.63 37.02 -16.72
N ALA A 625 17.56 36.25 -16.48
CA ALA A 625 17.52 35.20 -15.46
C ALA A 625 18.54 34.07 -15.75
N ALA A 626 18.64 33.63 -17.01
CA ALA A 626 19.66 32.68 -17.44
C ALA A 626 21.08 33.23 -17.24
N LEU A 627 21.31 34.52 -17.53
CA LEU A 627 22.60 35.19 -17.32
C LEU A 627 22.97 35.27 -15.82
N THR A 628 22.03 35.59 -14.94
CA THR A 628 22.27 35.54 -13.49
C THR A 628 22.54 34.12 -12.98
N THR A 629 21.80 33.12 -13.47
CA THR A 629 22.05 31.71 -13.10
C THR A 629 23.44 31.27 -13.55
N LEU A 630 23.87 31.65 -14.76
CA LEU A 630 25.22 31.35 -15.27
C LEU A 630 26.30 32.04 -14.42
N MET A 631 26.12 33.32 -14.08
CA MET A 631 27.04 34.07 -13.20
C MET A 631 27.15 33.43 -11.80
N VAL A 632 26.03 32.98 -11.22
CA VAL A 632 26.00 32.26 -9.94
C VAL A 632 26.71 30.90 -10.06
N SER A 633 26.47 30.13 -11.15
CA SER A 633 27.18 28.88 -11.40
C SER A 633 28.69 29.06 -11.51
N VAL A 634 29.15 30.06 -12.28
CA VAL A 634 30.57 30.41 -12.41
C VAL A 634 31.17 30.84 -11.07
N SER A 635 30.42 31.60 -10.26
CA SER A 635 30.85 32.02 -8.92
C SER A 635 31.00 30.84 -7.95
N ILE A 636 30.06 29.87 -7.98
CA ILE A 636 30.13 28.65 -7.17
C ILE A 636 31.29 27.75 -7.60
N ILE A 637 31.55 27.63 -8.91
CA ILE A 637 32.72 26.90 -9.44
C ILE A 637 34.02 27.59 -9.01
N GLY A 638 34.12 28.92 -9.13
CA GLY A 638 35.27 29.69 -8.66
C GLY A 638 35.54 29.52 -7.16
N ALA A 639 34.50 29.56 -6.33
CA ALA A 639 34.60 29.32 -4.88
C ALA A 639 35.06 27.90 -4.55
N ARG A 640 34.63 26.88 -5.33
CA ARG A 640 35.09 25.49 -5.18
C ARG A 640 36.53 25.26 -5.66
N VAL A 641 37.04 26.07 -6.59
CA VAL A 641 38.44 26.04 -7.02
C VAL A 641 39.35 26.73 -5.99
N PHE A 642 38.91 27.84 -5.38
CA PHE A 642 39.68 28.55 -4.35
C PHE A 642 39.69 27.89 -2.97
N THR A 643 38.79 26.93 -2.71
CA THR A 643 38.77 26.13 -1.46
C THR A 643 39.53 24.80 -1.57
N ARG A 644 40.33 24.61 -2.64
CA ARG A 644 41.28 23.48 -2.80
C ARG A 644 42.68 23.96 -3.19
N LYS A 645 43.30 24.77 -2.32
CA LYS A 645 44.74 25.00 -2.22
C LYS A 645 45.15 25.21 -0.77
#